data_AF-A0A5C5VXP3-F1
#
_entry.id   AF-A0A5C5VXP3-F1
#
_cell.length_a   1.000
_cell.length_b   1.000
_cell.length_c   1.000
_cell.angle_alpha   90.00
_cell.angle_beta   90.00
_cell.angle_gamma   90.00
#
_symmetry.space_group_name_H-M   'P 1'
#
loop_
_entity.id
_entity.type
_entity.pdbx_description
1 polymer ?
#
loop_
_entity_poly.entity_id
_entity_poly.type
_entity_poly.pdbx_seq_one_letter_code
_entity_poly.pdbx_strand_id
1 'polypeptide(L)'
;MANKKTRTSNRASDAPATTAALNATTPPQKHPSARFGRETVDALVIAFAMAFLIRTFQAEQFVIPTGSMAPTLMGAHKDVHCAVCGQRYRINGSTQNAVAEQATAQLQARQISAADAKQVVLANECVAGACPNCRYVMPLDERGLERFVSAGAEASASNLDYPGDRLVVNKYAYSFGDPQRWDVIVFKYPGNATRNYIKRLVGLPGEELRVFQGDLYTRPTGASEPFSIASKPATTVLAMRQLVHDTDHDPAVLFQAGWPLRWQGEGAWKVDVEPAGKVVNQRYRLGSAASQTQWLRYCHTLPTEPVWDRVLGAPEKKLGAVPEASLITDFTPYNTEVSRKEVALRQAFTLSPVVGEQRIDIGKLGRLGVHWVGDLLVEAEVTVDKLAEGAAESEFTLELVEAGTHYQTVIDLRTGTAQVVRRGFESETIEPIATATTPIQGTGSWSLRMANFDDRIRLWVDGTEIDLDGAYDQNAALDERSQRLPRTSEDDRGDLAPAAVGGRGAELTIPRLAIWRDIYYLADSDKTNTPGIVTDLDLEGVADDLVARNDRRGWPAALIDLARQPEDWLLLANRRHVEFSLAEDQLFVMGDNSGYSLDARLWAGGNGPDGGTPGGSYLESRLLIGKATWVYWPRAWYTLPTGVSGVRIPVVPNFPDMRLVR
;
A
#
# COMPACT_ATOMS: atom_id res chain seq x y z
N MET A 1 54.03 3.50 -32.49
CA MET A 1 55.07 4.27 -33.19
C MET A 1 55.56 3.47 -34.39
N ALA A 2 55.46 4.06 -35.59
CA ALA A 2 56.21 3.80 -36.85
C ALA A 2 56.35 2.34 -37.38
N ASN A 3 56.29 2.01 -38.67
CA ASN A 3 56.39 2.79 -39.90
C ASN A 3 55.91 1.95 -41.11
N LYS A 4 55.40 2.64 -42.14
CA LYS A 4 55.20 2.14 -43.51
C LYS A 4 56.55 1.86 -44.20
N LYS A 5 56.53 0.94 -45.20
CA LYS A 5 57.06 1.04 -46.60
C LYS A 5 57.54 -0.34 -47.11
N THR A 6 56.93 -0.91 -48.16
CA THR A 6 57.34 -0.90 -49.60
C THR A 6 58.83 -1.23 -49.81
N ARG A 7 59.30 -2.08 -50.74
CA ARG A 7 58.84 -2.44 -52.10
C ARG A 7 59.77 -3.57 -52.66
N THR A 8 59.25 -4.33 -53.62
CA THR A 8 59.89 -4.84 -54.87
C THR A 8 60.92 -5.99 -54.86
N SER A 9 60.69 -7.02 -55.69
CA SER A 9 61.14 -7.12 -57.09
C SER A 9 60.72 -8.47 -57.72
N ASN A 10 60.15 -8.46 -58.94
CA ASN A 10 60.73 -9.00 -60.20
C ASN A 10 60.51 -10.52 -60.38
N ARG A 11 60.19 -11.10 -61.56
CA ARG A 11 60.11 -10.63 -62.95
C ARG A 11 59.51 -11.75 -63.84
N ALA A 12 58.88 -11.33 -64.95
CA ALA A 12 58.95 -11.91 -66.31
C ALA A 12 58.35 -13.31 -66.58
N SER A 13 57.76 -13.62 -67.74
CA SER A 13 57.41 -12.93 -68.99
C SER A 13 56.52 -13.91 -69.80
N ASP A 14 55.55 -13.47 -70.60
CA ASP A 14 55.58 -13.40 -72.08
C ASP A 14 54.11 -13.18 -72.52
N ALA A 15 53.65 -12.50 -73.57
CA ALA A 15 54.15 -11.61 -74.62
C ALA A 15 52.86 -11.03 -75.32
N PRO A 16 52.94 -10.04 -76.22
CA PRO A 16 51.92 -8.99 -76.38
C PRO A 16 51.08 -9.06 -77.68
N ALA A 17 49.98 -8.29 -77.75
CA ALA A 17 49.66 -7.36 -78.86
C ALA A 17 48.32 -6.62 -78.61
N THR A 18 48.36 -5.30 -78.80
CA THR A 18 47.30 -4.28 -78.66
C THR A 18 46.44 -4.12 -79.92
N THR A 19 45.13 -3.82 -79.80
CA THR A 19 44.47 -2.65 -80.44
C THR A 19 42.97 -2.47 -80.10
N ALA A 20 42.66 -1.24 -79.66
CA ALA A 20 41.46 -0.40 -79.84
C ALA A 20 40.01 -0.97 -80.01
N ALA A 21 39.18 -0.57 -79.04
CA ALA A 21 37.77 -0.08 -79.07
C ALA A 21 36.83 -0.34 -80.27
N LEU A 22 35.62 -0.85 -79.98
CA LEU A 22 34.30 -0.20 -80.20
C LEU A 22 33.10 -1.11 -79.84
N ASN A 23 32.18 -0.56 -79.02
CA ASN A 23 30.73 -0.77 -78.88
C ASN A 23 30.07 -2.17 -78.82
N ALA A 24 29.44 -2.46 -77.67
CA ALA A 24 28.13 -3.13 -77.61
C ALA A 24 27.35 -2.69 -76.36
N THR A 25 26.12 -2.25 -76.58
CA THR A 25 25.13 -1.74 -75.62
C THR A 25 24.48 -2.86 -74.81
N THR A 26 24.52 -2.76 -73.48
CA THR A 26 23.76 -3.62 -72.53
C THR A 26 22.55 -2.83 -72.00
N PRO A 27 21.33 -3.40 -71.92
CA PRO A 27 20.15 -2.68 -71.44
C PRO A 27 20.21 -2.43 -69.92
N PRO A 28 19.55 -1.38 -69.40
CA PRO A 28 19.69 -0.98 -68.01
C PRO A 28 18.96 -1.95 -67.07
N GLN A 29 19.68 -2.43 -66.05
CA GLN A 29 19.11 -3.13 -64.90
C GLN A 29 18.24 -2.18 -64.09
N LYS A 30 16.97 -2.55 -63.86
CA LYS A 30 16.07 -1.84 -62.94
C LYS A 30 16.52 -2.11 -61.49
N HIS A 31 16.80 -1.05 -60.73
CA HIS A 31 17.19 -1.08 -59.33
C HIS A 31 16.08 -1.62 -58.40
N PRO A 32 16.39 -2.44 -57.37
CA PRO A 32 15.43 -3.02 -56.43
C PRO A 32 15.25 -2.14 -55.16
N SER A 33 14.95 -0.85 -55.31
CA SER A 33 14.76 0.06 -54.15
C SER A 33 13.29 0.28 -53.74
N ALA A 34 12.33 -0.02 -54.62
CA ALA A 34 10.91 0.24 -54.37
C ALA A 34 10.20 -0.85 -53.53
N ARG A 35 10.79 -2.04 -53.40
CA ARG A 35 10.14 -3.19 -52.73
C ARG A 35 10.28 -3.13 -51.21
N PHE A 36 11.43 -2.70 -50.71
CA PHE A 36 11.73 -2.59 -49.27
C PHE A 36 10.92 -1.49 -48.56
N GLY A 37 10.70 -0.35 -49.24
CA GLY A 37 9.86 0.74 -48.71
C GLY A 37 8.38 0.35 -48.63
N ARG A 38 7.88 -0.40 -49.62
CA ARG A 38 6.49 -0.87 -49.64
C ARG A 38 6.23 -1.91 -48.55
N GLU A 39 7.14 -2.87 -48.36
CA GLU A 39 7.01 -3.86 -47.27
C GLU A 39 7.02 -3.21 -45.88
N THR A 40 7.85 -2.16 -45.69
CA THR A 40 7.86 -1.39 -44.44
C THR A 40 6.55 -0.63 -44.24
N VAL A 41 6.01 0.00 -45.30
CA VAL A 41 4.73 0.71 -45.25
C VAL A 41 3.56 -0.24 -45.00
N ASP A 42 3.51 -1.38 -45.69
CA ASP A 42 2.47 -2.40 -45.52
C ASP A 42 2.50 -2.97 -44.09
N ALA A 43 3.69 -3.24 -43.55
CA ALA A 43 3.85 -3.67 -42.16
C ALA A 43 3.38 -2.61 -41.15
N LEU A 44 3.69 -1.32 -41.38
CA LEU A 44 3.22 -0.22 -40.53
C LEU A 44 1.69 -0.04 -40.59
N VAL A 45 1.09 -0.18 -41.78
CA VAL A 45 -0.37 -0.10 -41.96
C VAL A 45 -1.05 -1.28 -41.26
N ILE A 46 -0.53 -2.50 -41.43
CA ILE A 46 -1.06 -3.69 -40.74
C ILE A 46 -0.91 -3.52 -39.23
N ALA A 47 0.25 -3.05 -38.75
CA ALA A 47 0.47 -2.80 -37.33
C ALA A 47 -0.50 -1.74 -36.79
N PHE A 48 -0.75 -0.65 -37.53
CA PHE A 48 -1.70 0.39 -37.13
C PHE A 48 -3.15 -0.12 -37.15
N ALA A 49 -3.54 -0.85 -38.19
CA ALA A 49 -4.87 -1.47 -38.30
C ALA A 49 -5.09 -2.50 -37.18
N MET A 50 -4.10 -3.35 -36.90
CA MET A 50 -4.15 -4.32 -35.81
C MET A 50 -4.18 -3.63 -34.44
N ALA A 51 -3.35 -2.61 -34.22
CA ALA A 51 -3.39 -1.81 -33.00
C ALA A 51 -4.75 -1.11 -32.83
N PHE A 52 -5.33 -0.60 -33.92
CA PHE A 52 -6.67 0.00 -33.92
C PHE A 52 -7.75 -1.04 -33.62
N LEU A 53 -7.69 -2.23 -34.20
CA LEU A 53 -8.64 -3.32 -33.94
C LEU A 53 -8.52 -3.82 -32.50
N ILE A 54 -7.31 -4.07 -32.01
CA ILE A 54 -7.04 -4.46 -30.62
C ILE A 54 -7.56 -3.38 -29.67
N ARG A 55 -7.27 -2.10 -29.93
CA ARG A 55 -7.71 -0.98 -29.09
C ARG A 55 -9.22 -0.79 -29.10
N THR A 56 -9.85 -0.97 -30.25
CA THR A 56 -11.31 -0.78 -30.41
C THR A 56 -12.08 -1.93 -29.75
N PHE A 57 -11.62 -3.17 -29.91
CA PHE A 57 -12.41 -4.36 -29.57
C PHE A 57 -11.90 -5.15 -28.35
N GLN A 58 -10.58 -5.25 -28.13
CA GLN A 58 -10.01 -6.15 -27.12
C GLN A 58 -9.55 -5.45 -25.84
N ALA A 59 -8.80 -4.35 -25.98
CA ALA A 59 -8.08 -3.70 -24.90
C ALA A 59 -8.35 -2.19 -24.88
N GLU A 60 -9.02 -1.71 -23.85
CA GLU A 60 -9.23 -0.27 -23.65
C GLU A 60 -8.29 0.28 -22.58
N GLN A 61 -7.86 1.52 -22.80
CA GLN A 61 -6.95 2.24 -21.94
C GLN A 61 -7.73 3.17 -21.02
N PHE A 62 -7.60 2.98 -19.71
CA PHE A 62 -8.23 3.83 -18.71
C PHE A 62 -7.18 4.55 -17.88
N VAL A 63 -7.43 5.81 -17.53
CA VAL A 63 -6.69 6.53 -16.49
C VAL A 63 -7.53 6.50 -15.24
N ILE A 64 -6.92 6.27 -14.08
CA ILE A 64 -7.62 6.25 -12.79
C ILE A 64 -7.62 7.66 -12.20
N PRO A 65 -8.75 8.38 -12.20
CA PRO A 65 -8.75 9.77 -11.74
C PRO A 65 -8.83 9.89 -10.21
N THR A 66 -9.36 8.87 -9.51
CA THR A 66 -9.66 8.94 -8.07
C THR A 66 -8.81 8.00 -7.23
N GLY A 67 -8.57 8.40 -5.97
CA GLY A 67 -7.84 7.62 -4.98
C GLY A 67 -8.61 6.45 -4.35
N SER A 68 -9.77 6.06 -4.89
CA SER A 68 -10.62 5.06 -4.25
C SER A 68 -10.09 3.63 -4.31
N MET A 69 -9.16 3.37 -5.23
CA MET A 69 -8.41 2.11 -5.34
C MET A 69 -6.98 2.23 -4.80
N ALA A 70 -6.59 3.39 -4.25
CA ALA A 70 -5.35 3.47 -3.49
C ALA A 70 -5.51 2.57 -2.27
N PRO A 71 -4.58 1.68 -1.95
CA PRO A 71 -3.18 1.72 -2.35
C PRO A 71 -2.80 0.79 -3.50
N THR A 72 -3.70 -0.04 -4.01
CA THR A 72 -3.34 -1.04 -5.03
C THR A 72 -3.23 -0.44 -6.43
N LEU A 73 -4.10 0.51 -6.76
CA LEU A 73 -4.10 1.25 -8.01
C LEU A 73 -4.15 2.74 -7.73
N MET A 74 -3.13 3.46 -8.18
CA MET A 74 -2.98 4.87 -7.80
C MET A 74 -3.91 5.74 -8.62
N GLY A 75 -4.77 6.50 -7.93
CA GLY A 75 -5.47 7.64 -8.51
C GLY A 75 -4.52 8.79 -8.80
N ALA A 76 -5.06 9.98 -9.08
CA ALA A 76 -4.22 11.16 -9.18
C ALA A 76 -3.49 11.41 -7.85
N HIS A 77 -2.17 11.57 -7.91
CA HIS A 77 -1.29 11.57 -6.73
C HIS A 77 -0.03 12.40 -6.94
N LYS A 78 0.67 12.67 -5.83
CA LYS A 78 2.06 13.16 -5.82
C LYS A 78 2.96 12.07 -5.27
N ASP A 79 4.10 11.83 -5.92
CA ASP A 79 5.14 10.92 -5.39
C ASP A 79 6.05 11.70 -4.45
N VAL A 80 6.24 11.21 -3.24
CA VAL A 80 7.00 11.91 -2.20
C VAL A 80 8.16 11.05 -1.74
N HIS A 81 9.31 11.69 -1.57
CA HIS A 81 10.43 11.13 -0.83
C HIS A 81 10.55 11.88 0.48
N CYS A 82 10.48 11.15 1.59
CA CYS A 82 10.62 11.75 2.91
C CYS A 82 12.03 12.33 3.06
N ALA A 83 12.14 13.64 3.32
CA ALA A 83 13.43 14.30 3.48
C ALA A 83 14.15 13.89 4.77
N VAL A 84 13.43 13.28 5.73
CA VAL A 84 13.99 12.87 7.02
C VAL A 84 14.45 11.42 7.01
N CYS A 85 13.75 10.52 6.31
CA CYS A 85 14.02 9.08 6.37
C CYS A 85 14.21 8.40 5.01
N GLY A 86 14.06 9.14 3.91
CA GLY A 86 14.23 8.63 2.55
C GLY A 86 13.06 7.77 2.03
N GLN A 87 12.11 7.36 2.90
CA GLN A 87 10.96 6.55 2.50
C GLN A 87 10.22 7.18 1.32
N ARG A 88 10.04 6.39 0.26
CA ARG A 88 9.17 6.75 -0.87
C ARG A 88 7.73 6.39 -0.52
N TYR A 89 6.80 7.31 -0.77
CA TYR A 89 5.37 7.09 -0.61
C TYR A 89 4.56 8.01 -1.54
N ARG A 90 3.24 7.91 -1.52
CA ARG A 90 2.34 8.65 -2.41
C ARG A 90 1.24 9.31 -1.60
N ILE A 91 0.88 10.53 -1.99
CA ILE A 91 -0.16 11.34 -1.36
C ILE A 91 -1.24 11.64 -2.40
N ASN A 92 -2.51 11.68 -1.96
CA ASN A 92 -3.64 12.01 -2.79
C ASN A 92 -3.51 13.38 -3.49
N GLY A 93 -3.67 13.37 -4.81
CA GLY A 93 -3.82 14.54 -5.67
C GLY A 93 -5.18 14.57 -6.39
N SER A 94 -6.07 13.63 -6.08
CA SER A 94 -7.39 13.51 -6.71
C SER A 94 -8.35 14.59 -6.21
N THR A 95 -8.27 14.96 -4.92
CA THR A 95 -9.13 16.00 -4.31
C THR A 95 -8.96 17.35 -5.02
N GLN A 96 -7.72 17.80 -5.22
CA GLN A 96 -7.43 19.08 -5.89
C GLN A 96 -7.90 19.09 -7.36
N ASN A 97 -7.80 17.95 -8.06
CA ASN A 97 -8.26 17.83 -9.44
C ASN A 97 -9.79 17.96 -9.51
N ALA A 98 -10.51 17.27 -8.63
CA ALA A 98 -11.97 17.37 -8.56
C ALA A 98 -12.43 18.82 -8.27
N VAL A 99 -11.74 19.51 -7.35
CA VAL A 99 -12.02 20.93 -7.05
C VAL A 99 -11.74 21.82 -8.28
N ALA A 100 -10.66 21.56 -9.03
CA ALA A 100 -10.33 22.32 -10.23
C ALA A 100 -11.35 22.10 -11.37
N GLU A 101 -11.81 20.87 -11.56
CA GLU A 101 -12.89 20.55 -12.50
C GLU A 101 -14.19 21.29 -12.12
N GLN A 102 -14.57 21.25 -10.84
CA GLN A 102 -15.76 21.94 -10.34
C GLN A 102 -15.66 23.46 -10.53
N ALA A 103 -14.53 24.06 -10.16
CA ALA A 103 -14.30 25.50 -10.33
C ALA A 103 -14.36 25.90 -11.83
N THR A 104 -13.82 25.05 -12.71
CA THR A 104 -13.88 25.27 -14.17
C THR A 104 -15.32 25.22 -14.68
N ALA A 105 -16.11 24.24 -14.24
CA ALA A 105 -17.53 24.14 -14.59
C ALA A 105 -18.34 25.36 -14.11
N GLN A 106 -18.11 25.81 -12.87
CA GLN A 106 -18.75 27.01 -12.32
C GLN A 106 -18.35 28.28 -13.08
N LEU A 107 -17.08 28.40 -13.48
CA LEU A 107 -16.60 29.51 -14.31
C LEU A 107 -17.26 29.51 -15.69
N GLN A 108 -17.36 28.34 -16.35
CA GLN A 108 -18.05 28.19 -17.64
C GLN A 108 -19.55 28.52 -17.53
N ALA A 109 -20.18 28.14 -16.42
CA ALA A 109 -21.56 28.49 -16.09
C ALA A 109 -21.74 29.95 -15.63
N ARG A 110 -20.65 30.75 -15.58
CA ARG A 110 -20.62 32.15 -15.11
C ARG A 110 -21.14 32.34 -13.67
N GLN A 111 -20.99 31.31 -12.83
CA GLN A 111 -21.38 31.35 -11.42
C GLN A 111 -20.31 32.03 -10.54
N ILE A 112 -19.06 32.00 -10.95
CA ILE A 112 -17.92 32.61 -10.25
C ILE A 112 -17.02 33.37 -11.23
N SER A 113 -16.22 34.32 -10.74
CA SER A 113 -15.22 35.00 -11.57
C SER A 113 -13.99 34.13 -11.84
N ALA A 114 -13.19 34.48 -12.85
CA ALA A 114 -11.92 33.80 -13.11
C ALA A 114 -10.93 33.93 -11.94
N ALA A 115 -10.98 35.04 -11.20
CA ALA A 115 -10.16 35.25 -10.02
C ALA A 115 -10.60 34.33 -8.87
N ASP A 116 -11.90 34.18 -8.65
CA ASP A 116 -12.45 33.29 -7.62
C ASP A 116 -12.15 31.82 -7.95
N ALA A 117 -12.33 31.41 -9.21
CA ALA A 117 -11.99 30.07 -9.66
C ALA A 117 -10.52 29.74 -9.40
N LYS A 118 -9.61 30.67 -9.73
CA LYS A 118 -8.18 30.52 -9.45
C LYS A 118 -7.90 30.41 -7.95
N GLN A 119 -8.57 31.22 -7.13
CA GLN A 119 -8.36 31.22 -5.68
C GLN A 119 -8.86 29.93 -5.02
N VAL A 120 -10.01 29.39 -5.47
CA VAL A 120 -10.55 28.11 -5.00
C VAL A 120 -9.57 26.97 -5.29
N VAL A 121 -9.00 26.93 -6.51
CA VAL A 121 -8.00 25.90 -6.87
C VAL A 121 -6.73 26.04 -6.03
N LEU A 122 -6.17 27.25 -5.92
CA LEU A 122 -4.96 27.48 -5.12
C LEU A 122 -5.15 27.16 -3.64
N ALA A 123 -6.34 27.43 -3.08
CA ALA A 123 -6.65 27.12 -1.70
C ALA A 123 -6.71 25.60 -1.42
N ASN A 124 -7.04 24.77 -2.42
CA ASN A 124 -7.17 23.32 -2.28
C ASN A 124 -5.96 22.53 -2.81
N GLU A 125 -4.90 23.22 -3.21
CA GLU A 125 -3.63 22.58 -3.60
C GLU A 125 -3.07 21.75 -2.43
N CYS A 126 -2.68 20.51 -2.70
CA CYS A 126 -2.00 19.66 -1.74
C CYS A 126 -0.57 20.17 -1.51
N VAL A 127 -0.28 20.56 -0.26
CA VAL A 127 1.00 21.16 0.13
C VAL A 127 1.77 20.34 1.16
N ALA A 128 1.16 19.30 1.76
CA ALA A 128 1.86 18.35 2.62
C ALA A 128 1.16 16.99 2.75
N GLY A 129 1.85 16.04 3.38
CA GLY A 129 1.26 14.83 3.98
C GLY A 129 2.32 13.93 4.63
N ALA A 130 1.89 12.92 5.38
CA ALA A 130 2.77 12.19 6.29
C ALA A 130 3.39 10.92 5.71
N CYS A 131 4.64 10.72 6.11
CA CYS A 131 5.38 9.49 5.84
C CYS A 131 4.76 8.30 6.59
N PRO A 132 4.55 7.13 5.95
CA PRO A 132 4.05 5.94 6.63
C PRO A 132 5.01 5.41 7.69
N ASN A 133 6.32 5.52 7.44
CA ASN A 133 7.34 4.98 8.33
C ASN A 133 7.55 5.84 9.57
N CYS A 134 7.91 7.11 9.38
CA CYS A 134 8.35 8.00 10.47
C CYS A 134 7.31 9.03 10.90
N ARG A 135 6.12 9.06 10.28
CA ARG A 135 5.02 10.01 10.56
C ARG A 135 5.34 11.49 10.42
N TYR A 136 6.54 11.83 9.96
CA TYR A 136 6.89 13.21 9.63
C TYR A 136 5.99 13.74 8.52
N VAL A 137 5.38 14.90 8.75
CA VAL A 137 4.52 15.60 7.79
C VAL A 137 5.41 16.34 6.80
N MET A 138 5.53 15.81 5.59
CA MET A 138 6.41 16.36 4.55
C MET A 138 5.79 17.57 3.87
N PRO A 139 6.46 18.73 3.83
CA PRO A 139 6.09 19.83 2.95
C PRO A 139 6.40 19.48 1.48
N LEU A 140 5.49 19.83 0.57
CA LEU A 140 5.53 19.59 -0.88
C LEU A 140 5.63 20.87 -1.72
N ASP A 141 5.57 22.04 -1.10
CA ASP A 141 5.87 23.33 -1.73
C ASP A 141 6.56 24.19 -0.67
N GLU A 142 7.53 25.02 -1.07
CA GLU A 142 8.18 25.95 -0.13
C GLU A 142 7.51 27.32 -0.17
N ARG A 143 6.82 27.66 -1.27
CA ARG A 143 6.31 29.02 -1.50
C ARG A 143 5.18 29.38 -0.54
N GLY A 144 5.45 30.36 0.33
CA GLY A 144 4.44 30.95 1.23
C GLY A 144 4.12 30.07 2.45
N LEU A 145 4.99 29.10 2.75
CA LEU A 145 4.83 28.13 3.83
C LEU A 145 5.87 28.30 4.95
N GLU A 146 6.71 29.33 4.85
CA GLU A 146 7.90 29.56 5.70
C GLU A 146 7.55 29.75 7.19
N ARG A 147 6.32 30.15 7.51
CA ARG A 147 5.83 30.33 8.89
C ARG A 147 5.22 29.07 9.53
N PHE A 148 5.03 28.00 8.75
CA PHE A 148 4.32 26.79 9.19
C PHE A 148 5.21 25.55 9.23
N VAL A 149 6.33 25.61 8.52
CA VAL A 149 7.33 24.55 8.44
C VAL A 149 8.29 24.67 9.63
N SER A 150 8.60 23.55 10.28
CA SER A 150 9.58 23.52 11.38
C SER A 150 10.96 23.98 10.86
N ALA A 151 11.73 24.68 11.70
CA ALA A 151 13.07 25.12 11.31
C ALA A 151 13.93 23.91 10.86
N GLY A 152 14.57 24.01 9.70
CA GLY A 152 15.44 22.96 9.14
C GLY A 152 14.73 21.87 8.32
N ALA A 153 13.42 21.95 8.13
CA ALA A 153 12.69 21.03 7.27
C ALA A 153 12.92 21.33 5.77
N GLU A 154 13.31 20.30 5.03
CA GLU A 154 13.47 20.35 3.57
C GLU A 154 12.16 19.89 2.88
N ALA A 155 11.71 20.62 1.87
CA ALA A 155 10.63 20.15 1.01
C ALA A 155 11.07 18.97 0.16
N SER A 156 10.11 18.11 -0.23
CA SER A 156 10.42 17.04 -1.17
C SER A 156 10.79 17.62 -2.54
N ALA A 157 11.83 17.08 -3.18
CA ALA A 157 12.25 17.51 -4.53
C ALA A 157 11.28 17.05 -5.64
N SER A 158 10.36 16.14 -5.32
CA SER A 158 9.42 15.49 -6.23
C SER A 158 7.99 15.90 -5.86
N ASN A 159 7.43 16.94 -6.48
CA ASN A 159 6.05 17.39 -6.20
C ASN A 159 5.18 17.39 -7.45
N LEU A 160 5.54 16.56 -8.45
CA LEU A 160 4.82 16.48 -9.71
C LEU A 160 3.43 15.87 -9.47
N ASP A 161 2.41 16.58 -9.95
CA ASP A 161 1.05 16.05 -9.99
C ASP A 161 0.95 14.98 -11.08
N TYR A 162 0.57 13.77 -10.68
CA TYR A 162 0.28 12.68 -11.58
C TYR A 162 -1.23 12.53 -11.73
N PRO A 163 -1.74 12.34 -12.96
CA PRO A 163 -3.18 12.18 -13.21
C PRO A 163 -3.71 10.78 -12.81
N GLY A 164 -2.83 9.86 -12.42
CA GLY A 164 -3.13 8.49 -11.97
C GLY A 164 -2.56 7.39 -12.87
N ASP A 165 -2.65 6.15 -12.38
CA ASP A 165 -2.22 4.94 -13.08
C ASP A 165 -3.02 4.76 -14.39
N ARG A 166 -2.38 4.16 -15.40
CA ARG A 166 -3.06 3.78 -16.64
C ARG A 166 -3.22 2.27 -16.73
N LEU A 167 -4.43 1.84 -17.02
CA LEU A 167 -4.82 0.44 -17.00
C LEU A 167 -5.15 -0.07 -18.40
N VAL A 168 -4.69 -1.28 -18.68
CA VAL A 168 -5.22 -2.11 -19.77
C VAL A 168 -6.37 -2.93 -19.21
N VAL A 169 -7.52 -2.85 -19.87
CA VAL A 169 -8.72 -3.61 -19.51
C VAL A 169 -9.03 -4.63 -20.59
N ASN A 170 -9.14 -5.89 -20.20
CA ASN A 170 -9.61 -6.98 -21.05
C ASN A 170 -11.14 -7.02 -21.05
N LYS A 171 -11.75 -6.62 -22.18
CA LYS A 171 -13.21 -6.60 -22.35
C LYS A 171 -13.85 -7.99 -22.50
N TYR A 172 -13.07 -8.98 -22.92
CA TYR A 172 -13.55 -10.33 -23.17
C TYR A 172 -13.40 -11.27 -21.98
N ALA A 173 -12.75 -10.81 -20.90
CA ALA A 173 -12.51 -11.63 -19.71
C ALA A 173 -13.79 -12.30 -19.21
N TYR A 174 -14.90 -11.55 -19.17
CA TYR A 174 -16.20 -12.03 -18.69
C TYR A 174 -17.16 -12.46 -19.80
N SER A 175 -16.69 -12.47 -21.05
CA SER A 175 -17.43 -13.10 -22.16
C SER A 175 -17.13 -14.61 -22.25
N PHE A 176 -16.00 -15.05 -21.68
CA PHE A 176 -15.51 -16.43 -21.79
C PHE A 176 -15.21 -17.08 -20.43
N GLY A 177 -15.43 -16.38 -19.33
CA GLY A 177 -15.25 -16.89 -17.98
C GLY A 177 -16.07 -16.09 -16.98
N ASP A 178 -16.32 -16.69 -15.82
CA ASP A 178 -17.10 -16.04 -14.78
C ASP A 178 -16.24 -15.08 -13.95
N PRO A 179 -16.82 -13.96 -13.49
CA PRO A 179 -16.11 -13.04 -12.61
C PRO A 179 -15.68 -13.74 -11.33
N GLN A 180 -14.42 -13.58 -10.94
CA GLN A 180 -13.86 -14.21 -9.75
C GLN A 180 -13.73 -13.19 -8.62
N ARG A 181 -13.95 -13.63 -7.38
CA ARG A 181 -13.69 -12.78 -6.21
C ARG A 181 -12.23 -12.30 -6.26
N TRP A 182 -12.03 -11.06 -5.83
CA TRP A 182 -10.77 -10.29 -5.85
C TRP A 182 -10.36 -9.74 -7.21
N ASP A 183 -11.10 -10.01 -8.28
CA ASP A 183 -10.85 -9.37 -9.57
C ASP A 183 -11.02 -7.86 -9.48
N VAL A 184 -10.07 -7.12 -10.06
CA VAL A 184 -10.26 -5.68 -10.31
C VAL A 184 -11.06 -5.52 -11.59
N ILE A 185 -12.25 -4.96 -11.47
CA ILE A 185 -13.21 -4.85 -12.55
C ILE A 185 -13.49 -3.41 -12.92
N VAL A 186 -13.77 -3.21 -14.21
CA VAL A 186 -14.23 -1.95 -14.78
C VAL A 186 -15.68 -2.11 -15.19
N PHE A 187 -16.53 -1.16 -14.79
CA PHE A 187 -17.98 -1.23 -14.99
C PHE A 187 -18.59 0.16 -15.12
N LYS A 188 -19.81 0.24 -15.64
CA LYS A 188 -20.60 1.47 -15.69
C LYS A 188 -21.19 1.79 -14.33
N TYR A 189 -20.96 3.00 -13.83
CA TYR A 189 -21.55 3.43 -12.56
C TYR A 189 -23.09 3.40 -12.65
N PRO A 190 -23.80 2.67 -11.76
CA PRO A 190 -25.25 2.51 -11.85
C PRO A 190 -26.02 3.83 -11.82
N GLY A 191 -25.55 4.83 -11.06
CA GLY A 191 -26.19 6.14 -10.98
C GLY A 191 -25.93 7.05 -12.19
N ASN A 192 -24.89 6.77 -13.01
CA ASN A 192 -24.59 7.52 -14.23
C ASN A 192 -23.79 6.65 -15.22
N ALA A 193 -24.48 6.09 -16.22
CA ALA A 193 -23.90 5.20 -17.21
C ALA A 193 -22.88 5.85 -18.18
N THR A 194 -22.67 7.17 -18.10
CA THR A 194 -21.57 7.82 -18.84
C THR A 194 -20.21 7.63 -18.16
N ARG A 195 -20.20 7.27 -16.87
CA ARG A 195 -18.98 7.11 -16.08
C ARG A 195 -18.60 5.65 -15.89
N ASN A 196 -17.31 5.37 -15.98
CA ASN A 196 -16.73 4.06 -15.69
C ASN A 196 -16.05 4.09 -14.33
N TYR A 197 -16.34 3.11 -13.49
CA TYR A 197 -15.70 2.91 -12.19
C TYR A 197 -14.79 1.69 -12.23
N ILE A 198 -13.78 1.72 -11.38
CA ILE A 198 -12.82 0.64 -11.20
C ILE A 198 -12.82 0.29 -9.72
N LYS A 199 -13.17 -0.96 -9.42
CA LYS A 199 -13.29 -1.47 -8.04
C LYS A 199 -12.82 -2.92 -7.97
N ARG A 200 -12.58 -3.38 -6.76
CA ARG A 200 -12.37 -4.81 -6.49
C ARG A 200 -13.72 -5.49 -6.35
N LEU A 201 -13.90 -6.59 -7.06
CA LEU A 201 -15.04 -7.48 -6.90
C LEU A 201 -14.84 -8.29 -5.61
N VAL A 202 -15.75 -8.13 -4.65
CA VAL A 202 -15.65 -8.79 -3.35
C VAL A 202 -16.83 -9.68 -3.05
N GLY A 203 -17.96 -9.55 -3.75
CA GLY A 203 -19.14 -10.39 -3.61
C GLY A 203 -19.63 -10.93 -4.95
N LEU A 204 -20.00 -12.21 -4.98
CA LEU A 204 -20.44 -12.94 -6.17
C LEU A 204 -21.97 -13.15 -6.14
N PRO A 205 -22.58 -13.53 -7.28
CA PRO A 205 -24.02 -13.73 -7.32
C PRO A 205 -24.51 -14.83 -6.39
N GLY A 206 -25.69 -14.64 -5.79
CA GLY A 206 -26.29 -15.61 -4.86
C GLY A 206 -25.60 -15.69 -3.49
N GLU A 207 -24.84 -14.67 -3.10
CA GLU A 207 -24.16 -14.59 -1.81
C GLU A 207 -24.79 -13.58 -0.84
N GLU A 208 -24.65 -13.87 0.44
CA GLU A 208 -24.70 -12.86 1.49
C GLU A 208 -23.26 -12.48 1.88
N LEU A 209 -23.00 -11.19 1.95
CA LEU A 209 -21.73 -10.63 2.38
C LEU A 209 -21.87 -9.95 3.74
N ARG A 210 -20.85 -10.08 4.57
CA ARG A 210 -20.67 -9.32 5.79
C ARG A 210 -19.33 -8.59 5.75
N VAL A 211 -19.31 -7.32 6.14
CA VAL A 211 -18.08 -6.56 6.42
C VAL A 211 -17.98 -6.40 7.93
N PHE A 212 -16.87 -6.85 8.53
CA PHE A 212 -16.68 -6.76 9.98
C PHE A 212 -15.20 -6.80 10.35
N GLN A 213 -14.77 -5.86 11.21
CA GLN A 213 -13.41 -5.74 11.73
C GLN A 213 -12.30 -5.72 10.67
N GLY A 214 -12.55 -5.08 9.54
CA GLY A 214 -11.58 -4.98 8.44
C GLY A 214 -11.72 -6.09 7.38
N ASP A 215 -12.42 -7.18 7.70
CA ASP A 215 -12.53 -8.36 6.87
C ASP A 215 -13.88 -8.51 6.17
N LEU A 216 -13.88 -9.42 5.21
CA LEU A 216 -15.03 -9.79 4.41
C LEU A 216 -15.41 -11.23 4.66
N TYR A 217 -16.70 -11.49 4.80
CA TYR A 217 -17.24 -12.83 4.96
C TYR A 217 -18.37 -13.07 3.99
N THR A 218 -18.49 -14.32 3.58
CA THR A 218 -19.51 -14.76 2.63
C THR A 218 -20.20 -16.03 3.10
N ARG A 219 -21.45 -16.17 2.70
CA ARG A 219 -22.19 -17.44 2.68
C ARG A 219 -23.19 -17.44 1.53
N PRO A 220 -23.69 -18.60 1.09
CA PRO A 220 -24.80 -18.63 0.13
C PRO A 220 -26.03 -17.91 0.67
N THR A 221 -26.79 -17.24 -0.20
CA THR A 221 -28.02 -16.55 0.22
C THR A 221 -29.05 -17.54 0.80
N GLY A 222 -29.61 -17.19 1.95
CA GLY A 222 -30.58 -18.05 2.65
C GLY A 222 -29.98 -19.29 3.32
N ALA A 223 -28.65 -19.43 3.31
CA ALA A 223 -27.94 -20.47 4.07
C ALA A 223 -28.10 -20.25 5.58
N SER A 224 -28.29 -21.34 6.31
CA SER A 224 -28.26 -21.33 7.78
C SER A 224 -26.83 -21.48 8.33
N GLU A 225 -25.86 -21.87 7.52
CA GLU A 225 -24.46 -21.95 7.94
C GLU A 225 -23.92 -20.58 8.38
N PRO A 226 -22.94 -20.56 9.31
CA PRO A 226 -22.23 -19.33 9.65
C PRO A 226 -21.49 -18.78 8.44
N PHE A 227 -21.26 -17.47 8.48
CA PHE A 227 -20.40 -16.79 7.51
C PHE A 227 -18.99 -17.40 7.53
N SER A 228 -18.37 -17.50 6.36
CA SER A 228 -16.98 -17.92 6.21
C SER A 228 -16.13 -16.74 5.75
N ILE A 229 -14.89 -16.64 6.23
CA ILE A 229 -14.01 -15.54 5.80
C ILE A 229 -13.67 -15.69 4.31
N ALA A 230 -13.85 -14.61 3.57
CA ALA A 230 -13.42 -14.51 2.19
C ALA A 230 -11.94 -14.15 2.20
N SER A 231 -11.06 -15.15 2.16
CA SER A 231 -9.62 -14.90 2.17
C SER A 231 -9.09 -14.51 0.79
N LYS A 232 -8.13 -13.58 0.77
CA LYS A 232 -7.43 -13.16 -0.45
C LYS A 232 -6.43 -14.23 -0.91
N PRO A 233 -6.24 -14.43 -2.23
CA PRO A 233 -5.12 -15.21 -2.74
C PRO A 233 -3.78 -14.62 -2.29
N ALA A 234 -2.75 -15.46 -2.13
CA ALA A 234 -1.44 -15.03 -1.63
C ALA A 234 -0.78 -13.90 -2.44
N THR A 235 -0.93 -13.93 -3.76
CA THR A 235 -0.40 -12.85 -4.61
C THR A 235 -1.15 -11.54 -4.42
N THR A 236 -2.44 -11.61 -4.08
CA THR A 236 -3.30 -10.45 -3.84
C THR A 236 -3.02 -9.87 -2.45
N VAL A 237 -2.84 -10.71 -1.42
CA VAL A 237 -2.31 -10.34 -0.10
C VAL A 237 -1.05 -9.49 -0.23
N LEU A 238 -0.04 -10.00 -0.96
CA LEU A 238 1.21 -9.27 -1.15
C LEU A 238 1.03 -7.98 -1.96
N ALA A 239 0.06 -7.89 -2.87
CA ALA A 239 -0.18 -6.68 -3.66
C ALA A 239 -0.98 -5.60 -2.92
N MET A 240 -1.75 -5.97 -1.89
CA MET A 240 -2.62 -5.07 -1.13
C MET A 240 -1.96 -4.56 0.16
N ARG A 241 -0.95 -5.27 0.70
CA ARG A 241 -0.26 -4.91 1.95
C ARG A 241 0.19 -3.45 2.01
N GLN A 242 0.10 -2.84 3.18
CA GLN A 242 0.51 -1.46 3.44
C GLN A 242 1.66 -1.39 4.44
N LEU A 243 2.63 -0.53 4.16
CA LEU A 243 3.82 -0.40 4.99
C LEU A 243 3.46 0.26 6.34
N VAL A 244 3.88 -0.39 7.43
CA VAL A 244 3.81 0.16 8.79
C VAL A 244 5.20 0.62 9.23
N HIS A 245 6.22 -0.23 9.06
CA HIS A 245 7.59 0.07 9.43
C HIS A 245 8.61 -0.65 8.55
N ASP A 246 9.73 0.00 8.27
CA ASP A 246 10.91 -0.56 7.62
C ASP A 246 12.17 -0.05 8.34
N THR A 247 13.04 -0.97 8.79
CA THR A 247 14.28 -0.62 9.48
C THR A 247 15.26 0.16 8.61
N ASP A 248 15.20 0.00 7.28
CA ASP A 248 16.04 0.76 6.34
C ASP A 248 15.70 2.26 6.29
N HIS A 249 14.56 2.63 6.88
CA HIS A 249 14.03 3.98 6.86
C HIS A 249 13.87 4.56 8.27
N ASP A 250 14.57 4.05 9.29
CA ASP A 250 14.55 4.69 10.61
C ASP A 250 15.40 5.97 10.62
N PRO A 251 14.89 7.13 11.07
CA PRO A 251 15.58 8.41 10.92
C PRO A 251 16.78 8.56 11.85
N ALA A 252 17.94 8.93 11.30
CA ALA A 252 19.15 9.22 12.08
C ALA A 252 18.94 10.34 13.10
N VAL A 253 18.22 11.40 12.72
CA VAL A 253 18.00 12.57 13.58
C VAL A 253 17.14 12.22 14.81
N LEU A 254 16.13 11.34 14.68
CA LEU A 254 15.34 10.88 15.82
C LEU A 254 16.18 10.03 16.77
N PHE A 255 16.93 9.07 16.22
CA PHE A 255 17.82 8.22 17.00
C PHE A 255 18.86 9.05 17.77
N GLN A 256 19.48 10.03 17.11
CA GLN A 256 20.41 10.97 17.73
C GLN A 256 19.77 11.82 18.82
N ALA A 257 18.49 12.21 18.66
CA ALA A 257 17.72 12.90 19.68
C ALA A 257 17.30 11.98 20.86
N GLY A 258 17.62 10.68 20.80
CA GLY A 258 17.31 9.70 21.85
C GLY A 258 15.95 9.05 21.72
N TRP A 259 15.29 9.15 20.56
CA TRP A 259 14.11 8.33 20.27
C TRP A 259 14.52 6.86 20.08
N PRO A 260 13.83 5.89 20.69
CA PRO A 260 14.20 4.49 20.61
C PRO A 260 13.92 3.91 19.21
N LEU A 261 14.71 2.91 18.85
CA LEU A 261 14.43 2.06 17.70
C LEU A 261 13.23 1.17 18.00
N ARG A 262 12.47 0.83 16.96
CA ARG A 262 11.22 0.08 17.12
C ARG A 262 11.44 -1.41 17.34
N TRP A 263 12.54 -1.97 16.86
CA TRP A 263 12.92 -3.34 17.18
C TRP A 263 13.90 -3.35 18.35
N GLN A 264 13.50 -4.01 19.43
CA GLN A 264 14.23 -4.02 20.70
C GLN A 264 14.58 -5.46 21.09
N GLY A 265 15.85 -5.69 21.39
CA GLY A 265 16.34 -7.01 21.78
C GLY A 265 16.00 -7.29 23.24
N GLU A 266 15.32 -8.41 23.49
CA GLU A 266 15.13 -9.01 24.80
C GLU A 266 16.22 -10.09 24.99
N GLY A 267 17.02 -9.94 26.05
CA GLY A 267 18.08 -10.89 26.37
C GLY A 267 19.35 -10.71 25.53
N ALA A 268 19.75 -11.75 24.78
CA ALA A 268 21.09 -11.85 24.19
C ALA A 268 21.27 -11.17 22.81
N TRP A 269 20.21 -10.60 22.22
CA TRP A 269 20.30 -9.89 20.95
C TRP A 269 21.15 -8.62 21.09
N LYS A 270 22.14 -8.48 20.20
CA LYS A 270 22.94 -7.26 20.05
C LYS A 270 22.46 -6.50 18.82
N VAL A 271 22.28 -5.18 18.97
CA VAL A 271 21.88 -4.30 17.87
C VAL A 271 23.06 -3.40 17.54
N ASP A 272 23.68 -3.62 16.38
CA ASP A 272 24.65 -2.67 15.84
C ASP A 272 23.89 -1.57 15.11
N VAL A 273 24.19 -0.32 15.45
CA VAL A 273 23.53 0.85 14.87
C VAL A 273 24.59 1.80 14.35
N GLU A 274 24.56 2.04 13.04
CA GLU A 274 25.49 2.95 12.37
C GLU A 274 24.71 4.05 11.63
N PRO A 275 24.89 5.34 11.96
CA PRO A 275 24.28 6.42 11.19
C PRO A 275 24.77 6.41 9.74
N ALA A 276 23.85 6.37 8.78
CA ALA A 276 24.11 6.32 7.35
C ALA A 276 23.31 7.41 6.62
N GLY A 277 23.88 8.62 6.59
CA GLY A 277 23.21 9.78 6.00
C GLY A 277 21.94 10.16 6.77
N LYS A 278 20.78 9.99 6.13
CA LYS A 278 19.45 10.35 6.71
C LYS A 278 18.87 9.26 7.62
N VAL A 279 19.38 8.03 7.54
CA VAL A 279 18.85 6.86 8.25
C VAL A 279 19.88 6.25 9.19
N VAL A 280 19.44 5.32 10.05
CA VAL A 280 20.33 4.42 10.78
C VAL A 280 20.34 3.05 10.14
N ASN A 281 21.52 2.52 9.84
CA ASN A 281 21.67 1.12 9.50
C ASN A 281 21.63 0.30 10.78
N GLN A 282 20.72 -0.67 10.83
CA GLN A 282 20.53 -1.56 11.97
C GLN A 282 20.94 -2.97 11.57
N ARG A 283 21.69 -3.66 12.42
CA ARG A 283 21.98 -5.09 12.26
C ARG A 283 21.80 -5.80 13.59
N TYR A 284 20.92 -6.79 13.62
CA TYR A 284 20.63 -7.55 14.82
C TYR A 284 21.41 -8.86 14.79
N ARG A 285 22.14 -9.15 15.86
CA ARG A 285 22.98 -10.34 15.98
C ARG A 285 22.65 -11.13 17.23
N LEU A 286 22.46 -12.43 17.07
CA LEU A 286 22.28 -13.39 18.16
C LEU A 286 23.45 -14.37 18.17
N GLY A 287 24.00 -14.65 19.35
CA GLY A 287 25.03 -15.68 19.52
C GLY A 287 24.44 -17.08 19.73
N SER A 288 25.23 -18.11 19.45
CA SER A 288 24.81 -19.52 19.44
C SER A 288 24.57 -20.18 20.81
N ALA A 289 24.78 -19.47 21.92
CA ALA A 289 24.78 -20.04 23.27
C ALA A 289 23.40 -20.08 23.98
N ALA A 290 22.36 -19.51 23.39
CA ALA A 290 21.05 -19.42 24.04
C ALA A 290 20.29 -20.76 23.98
N SER A 291 19.96 -21.30 25.16
CA SER A 291 19.13 -22.51 25.33
C SER A 291 17.63 -22.23 25.24
N GLN A 292 17.22 -21.00 25.58
CA GLN A 292 15.85 -20.50 25.44
C GLN A 292 15.78 -19.51 24.28
N THR A 293 14.62 -19.44 23.62
CA THR A 293 14.37 -18.47 22.54
C THR A 293 14.60 -17.05 23.05
N GLN A 294 15.51 -16.34 22.40
CA GLN A 294 15.76 -14.93 22.63
C GLN A 294 14.95 -14.13 21.62
N TRP A 295 14.26 -13.09 22.06
CA TRP A 295 13.33 -12.35 21.22
C TRP A 295 13.88 -11.00 20.82
N LEU A 296 13.62 -10.61 19.59
CA LEU A 296 13.72 -9.24 19.12
C LEU A 296 12.29 -8.80 18.80
N ARG A 297 11.77 -7.86 19.59
CA ARG A 297 10.35 -7.47 19.56
C ARG A 297 10.13 -6.11 18.93
N TYR A 298 9.10 -6.03 18.10
CA TYR A 298 8.63 -4.80 17.50
C TYR A 298 7.80 -4.00 18.50
N CYS A 299 8.07 -2.71 18.64
CA CYS A 299 7.34 -1.76 19.46
C CYS A 299 6.83 -0.65 18.55
N HIS A 300 5.52 -0.52 18.38
CA HIS A 300 4.95 0.49 17.49
C HIS A 300 4.90 1.86 18.16
N THR A 301 6.05 2.54 18.19
CA THR A 301 6.19 3.91 18.69
C THR A 301 6.25 4.90 17.53
N LEU A 302 5.34 5.88 17.55
CA LEU A 302 5.22 6.87 16.48
C LEU A 302 5.55 8.27 17.01
N PRO A 303 6.54 8.98 16.44
CA PRO A 303 6.82 10.36 16.82
C PRO A 303 5.64 11.25 16.40
N THR A 304 5.19 12.09 17.33
CA THR A 304 4.17 13.11 17.07
C THR A 304 4.79 14.36 16.49
N GLU A 305 3.97 15.29 15.97
CA GLU A 305 4.49 16.57 15.46
C GLU A 305 5.29 17.35 16.52
N PRO A 306 4.86 17.46 17.81
CA PRO A 306 5.68 18.11 18.83
C PRO A 306 7.06 17.46 19.06
N VAL A 307 7.17 16.16 18.84
CA VAL A 307 8.47 15.47 18.86
C VAL A 307 9.32 15.95 17.69
N TRP A 308 8.74 15.98 16.48
CA TRP A 308 9.43 16.45 15.29
C TRP A 308 9.87 17.91 15.37
N ASP A 309 9.01 18.80 15.86
CA ASP A 309 9.35 20.21 16.06
C ASP A 309 10.53 20.39 17.01
N ARG A 310 10.57 19.59 18.09
CA ARG A 310 11.69 19.61 19.04
C ARG A 310 12.97 19.07 18.42
N VAL A 311 12.88 17.94 17.70
CA VAL A 311 14.05 17.30 17.07
C VAL A 311 14.62 18.16 15.94
N LEU A 312 13.79 18.76 15.09
CA LEU A 312 14.28 19.58 13.97
C LEU A 312 14.70 20.99 14.43
N GLY A 313 14.02 21.55 15.44
CA GLY A 313 14.35 22.86 15.99
C GLY A 313 15.60 22.89 16.89
N ALA A 314 15.98 21.75 17.50
CA ALA A 314 17.16 21.61 18.34
C ALA A 314 17.74 20.18 18.26
N PRO A 315 18.29 19.77 17.10
CA PRO A 315 18.71 18.38 16.84
C PRO A 315 19.80 17.87 17.77
N GLU A 316 20.58 18.74 18.37
CA GLU A 316 21.62 18.41 19.35
C GLU A 316 21.06 18.07 20.75
N LYS A 317 19.79 18.41 21.04
CA LYS A 317 19.19 18.21 22.35
C LYS A 317 18.48 16.86 22.43
N LYS A 318 18.80 16.09 23.46
CA LYS A 318 18.07 14.87 23.79
C LYS A 318 16.62 15.22 24.19
N LEU A 319 15.67 14.42 23.69
CA LEU A 319 14.24 14.62 23.90
C LEU A 319 13.81 14.45 25.36
N GLY A 320 14.48 13.55 26.09
CA GLY A 320 14.08 13.14 27.44
C GLY A 320 12.68 12.54 27.53
N ALA A 321 12.09 12.14 26.40
CA ALA A 321 10.73 11.61 26.30
C ALA A 321 10.77 10.08 26.35
N VAL A 322 9.83 9.49 27.09
CA VAL A 322 9.53 8.06 27.05
C VAL A 322 8.38 7.89 26.05
N PRO A 323 8.59 7.28 24.88
CA PRO A 323 7.52 7.11 23.92
C PRO A 323 6.56 6.03 24.37
N GLU A 324 5.28 6.32 24.21
CA GLU A 324 4.21 5.35 24.40
C GLU A 324 4.06 4.50 23.13
N ALA A 325 3.99 3.18 23.31
CA ALA A 325 3.60 2.29 22.23
C ALA A 325 2.11 2.51 21.90
N SER A 326 1.74 2.22 20.67
CA SER A 326 0.36 2.33 20.19
C SER A 326 -0.01 1.12 19.36
N LEU A 327 -1.29 0.83 19.24
CA LEU A 327 -1.82 -0.11 18.27
C LEU A 327 -1.46 0.32 16.85
N ILE A 328 -1.23 -0.66 15.98
CA ILE A 328 -1.11 -0.41 14.53
C ILE A 328 -2.49 -0.07 13.99
N THR A 329 -2.60 1.01 13.22
CA THR A 329 -3.85 1.46 12.62
C THR A 329 -3.86 1.34 11.10
N ASP A 330 -5.03 1.50 10.49
CA ASP A 330 -5.27 1.52 9.05
C ASP A 330 -4.74 2.79 8.34
N PHE A 331 -3.81 3.50 8.99
CA PHE A 331 -3.13 4.66 8.45
C PHE A 331 -2.68 4.44 7.01
N THR A 332 -3.08 5.36 6.14
CA THR A 332 -2.81 5.30 4.71
C THR A 332 -2.21 6.63 4.30
N PRO A 333 -0.92 6.69 3.90
CA PRO A 333 -0.26 7.96 3.59
C PRO A 333 -0.94 8.70 2.43
N TYR A 334 -1.61 7.96 1.54
CA TYR A 334 -2.42 8.53 0.47
C TYR A 334 -3.46 9.52 1.02
N ASN A 335 -4.10 9.21 2.16
CA ASN A 335 -5.20 9.99 2.74
C ASN A 335 -4.75 11.14 3.65
N THR A 336 -3.44 11.40 3.68
CA THR A 336 -2.85 12.41 4.59
C THR A 336 -2.63 13.75 3.91
N GLU A 337 -3.29 14.01 2.78
CA GLU A 337 -3.12 15.27 2.09
C GLU A 337 -3.55 16.45 2.99
N VAL A 338 -2.69 17.46 3.05
CA VAL A 338 -2.99 18.74 3.69
C VAL A 338 -3.08 19.80 2.60
N SER A 339 -4.21 20.49 2.55
CA SER A 339 -4.43 21.59 1.60
C SER A 339 -3.86 22.92 2.09
N ARG A 340 -3.55 23.84 1.16
CA ARG A 340 -3.09 25.19 1.50
C ARG A 340 -4.05 25.95 2.41
N LYS A 341 -5.36 25.77 2.23
CA LYS A 341 -6.41 26.32 3.10
C LYS A 341 -6.31 25.77 4.52
N GLU A 342 -6.11 24.46 4.68
CA GLU A 342 -5.97 23.85 6.01
C GLU A 342 -4.72 24.37 6.72
N VAL A 343 -3.61 24.53 6.00
CA VAL A 343 -2.41 25.16 6.58
C VAL A 343 -2.70 26.60 7.02
N ALA A 344 -3.40 27.40 6.22
CA ALA A 344 -3.75 28.77 6.58
C ALA A 344 -4.67 28.88 7.80
N LEU A 345 -5.47 27.85 8.09
CA LEU A 345 -6.34 27.77 9.27
C LEU A 345 -5.64 27.17 10.50
N ARG A 346 -4.49 26.50 10.31
CA ARG A 346 -3.70 25.87 11.37
C ARG A 346 -2.54 26.78 11.80
N GLN A 347 -1.98 26.50 12.97
CA GLN A 347 -0.79 27.19 13.46
C GLN A 347 0.53 26.53 13.00
N ALA A 348 0.49 25.27 12.54
CA ALA A 348 1.65 24.49 12.09
C ALA A 348 1.24 23.38 11.09
N PHE A 349 2.21 22.71 10.46
CA PHE A 349 2.02 21.52 9.61
C PHE A 349 1.67 20.27 10.43
N THR A 350 0.50 20.25 11.04
CA THR A 350 -0.02 19.11 11.80
C THR A 350 -1.09 18.37 11.01
N LEU A 351 -1.18 17.04 11.15
CA LEU A 351 -2.31 16.20 10.78
C LEU A 351 -3.35 16.09 11.89
N SER A 352 -3.05 16.63 13.07
CA SER A 352 -3.96 16.64 14.22
C SER A 352 -5.29 17.35 13.89
N PRO A 353 -6.44 16.81 14.35
CA PRO A 353 -7.73 17.48 14.23
C PRO A 353 -7.72 18.80 15.03
N VAL A 354 -8.36 19.84 14.51
CA VAL A 354 -8.46 21.16 15.17
C VAL A 354 -9.48 21.07 16.31
N VAL A 355 -9.05 21.24 17.56
CA VAL A 355 -9.95 21.27 18.73
C VAL A 355 -10.26 22.75 19.08
N GLY A 356 -11.50 23.20 18.84
CA GLY A 356 -11.99 24.57 19.13
C GLY A 356 -13.41 24.83 18.59
N GLU A 357 -13.95 26.05 18.76
CA GLU A 357 -15.32 26.46 18.33
C GLU A 357 -15.58 26.44 16.80
N GLN A 358 -14.67 25.87 16.00
CA GLN A 358 -14.88 25.64 14.58
C GLN A 358 -14.76 24.15 14.28
N ARG A 359 -15.91 23.56 13.93
CA ARG A 359 -16.18 22.19 13.49
C ARG A 359 -14.94 21.43 13.01
N ILE A 360 -14.65 20.33 13.71
CA ILE A 360 -13.87 19.24 13.14
C ILE A 360 -14.64 18.70 11.94
N ASP A 361 -13.96 18.49 10.82
CA ASP A 361 -14.50 17.73 9.69
C ASP A 361 -14.51 16.25 10.08
N ILE A 362 -15.40 15.89 10.99
CA ILE A 362 -15.72 14.50 11.39
C ILE A 362 -16.03 13.62 10.17
N GLY A 363 -16.38 14.23 9.03
CA GLY A 363 -16.45 13.61 7.70
C GLY A 363 -15.13 13.01 7.19
N LYS A 364 -14.01 13.17 7.90
CA LYS A 364 -12.73 12.58 7.55
C LYS A 364 -12.34 11.37 8.41
N LEU A 365 -13.20 10.87 9.31
CA LEU A 365 -12.78 9.82 10.27
C LEU A 365 -12.15 8.59 9.58
N GLY A 366 -12.81 8.01 8.57
CA GLY A 366 -12.23 6.90 7.79
C GLY A 366 -10.95 7.27 7.02
N ARG A 367 -10.68 8.56 6.80
CA ARG A 367 -9.42 9.04 6.19
C ARG A 367 -8.31 9.23 7.21
N LEU A 368 -8.63 9.42 8.50
CA LEU A 368 -7.65 9.65 9.55
C LEU A 368 -6.81 8.40 9.83
N GLY A 369 -7.33 7.21 9.49
CA GLY A 369 -6.62 5.96 9.67
C GLY A 369 -6.43 5.62 11.15
N VAL A 370 -7.52 5.61 11.91
CA VAL A 370 -7.56 5.45 13.37
C VAL A 370 -8.08 4.07 13.80
N HIS A 371 -8.40 3.19 12.85
CA HIS A 371 -8.97 1.88 13.11
C HIS A 371 -7.85 0.88 13.35
N TRP A 372 -7.92 0.13 14.45
CA TRP A 372 -6.92 -0.87 14.79
C TRP A 372 -6.89 -2.00 13.74
N VAL A 373 -5.69 -2.40 13.34
CA VAL A 373 -5.46 -3.50 12.40
C VAL A 373 -4.57 -4.54 13.09
N GLY A 374 -5.15 -5.71 13.39
CA GLY A 374 -4.45 -6.89 13.91
C GLY A 374 -3.86 -7.79 12.82
N ASP A 375 -4.30 -7.59 11.56
CA ASP A 375 -3.81 -8.31 10.39
C ASP A 375 -2.49 -7.72 9.90
N LEU A 376 -1.41 -8.39 10.28
CA LEU A 376 -0.04 -7.98 10.09
C LEU A 376 0.75 -8.98 9.25
N LEU A 377 1.83 -8.47 8.67
CA LEU A 377 2.86 -9.27 8.02
C LEU A 377 4.21 -8.78 8.52
N VAL A 378 5.00 -9.70 9.06
CA VAL A 378 6.41 -9.48 9.40
C VAL A 378 7.27 -10.00 8.26
N GLU A 379 8.21 -9.17 7.82
CA GLU A 379 9.22 -9.49 6.81
C GLU A 379 10.60 -9.43 7.47
N ALA A 380 11.40 -10.47 7.28
CA ALA A 380 12.74 -10.58 7.84
C ALA A 380 13.72 -11.08 6.78
N GLU A 381 14.83 -10.38 6.61
CA GLU A 381 16.02 -10.94 5.98
C GLU A 381 16.86 -11.57 7.08
N VAL A 382 17.13 -12.87 6.98
CA VAL A 382 17.88 -13.61 8.02
C VAL A 382 19.06 -14.32 7.39
N THR A 383 20.19 -14.29 8.08
CA THR A 383 21.35 -15.11 7.82
C THR A 383 21.57 -16.02 9.02
N VAL A 384 21.63 -17.33 8.77
CA VAL A 384 22.09 -18.32 9.75
C VAL A 384 23.58 -18.49 9.55
N ASP A 385 24.37 -17.86 10.42
CA ASP A 385 25.83 -17.82 10.33
C ASP A 385 26.44 -19.15 10.78
N LYS A 386 25.93 -19.71 11.88
CA LYS A 386 26.42 -20.97 12.47
C LYS A 386 25.36 -21.68 13.30
N LEU A 387 25.27 -23.00 13.20
CA LEU A 387 24.50 -23.80 14.15
C LEU A 387 25.35 -24.18 15.35
N ALA A 388 24.78 -24.12 16.56
CA ALA A 388 25.48 -24.54 17.77
C ALA A 388 25.80 -26.04 17.73
N GLU A 389 27.03 -26.43 18.07
CA GLU A 389 27.41 -27.84 18.19
C GLU A 389 26.78 -28.44 19.45
N GLY A 390 26.09 -29.58 19.30
CA GLY A 390 25.46 -30.28 20.43
C GLY A 390 24.19 -29.63 21.00
N ALA A 391 23.69 -28.53 20.40
CA ALA A 391 22.39 -27.98 20.78
C ALA A 391 21.26 -28.93 20.35
N ALA A 392 20.39 -29.27 21.31
CA ALA A 392 19.23 -30.13 21.10
C ALA A 392 18.25 -29.52 20.09
N GLU A 393 18.10 -28.19 20.12
CA GLU A 393 17.19 -27.42 19.27
C GLU A 393 17.97 -26.26 18.65
N SER A 394 17.79 -26.03 17.35
CA SER A 394 18.37 -24.91 16.61
C SER A 394 17.27 -24.32 15.77
N GLU A 395 16.73 -23.17 16.19
CA GLU A 395 15.47 -22.66 15.66
C GLU A 395 15.54 -21.17 15.33
N PHE A 396 14.75 -20.81 14.32
CA PHE A 396 14.37 -19.44 14.01
C PHE A 396 12.85 -19.32 14.06
N THR A 397 12.34 -18.28 14.71
CA THR A 397 10.90 -18.11 14.93
C THR A 397 10.43 -16.76 14.42
N LEU A 398 9.30 -16.74 13.72
CA LEU A 398 8.53 -15.53 13.44
C LEU A 398 7.28 -15.52 14.32
N GLU A 399 6.93 -14.37 14.89
CA GLU A 399 5.72 -14.23 15.70
C GLU A 399 4.90 -13.01 15.28
N LEU A 400 3.58 -13.18 15.26
CA LEU A 400 2.58 -12.12 15.16
C LEU A 400 1.59 -12.26 16.32
N VAL A 401 1.12 -11.13 16.87
CA VAL A 401 0.13 -11.09 17.94
C VAL A 401 -1.12 -10.36 17.47
N GLU A 402 -2.27 -10.96 17.74
CA GLU A 402 -3.57 -10.38 17.44
C GLU A 402 -4.53 -10.66 18.60
N ALA A 403 -5.09 -9.61 19.20
CA ALA A 403 -5.99 -9.71 20.35
C ALA A 403 -5.40 -10.52 21.51
N GLY A 404 -4.10 -10.32 21.75
CA GLY A 404 -3.30 -11.07 22.72
C GLY A 404 -2.97 -12.53 22.36
N THR A 405 -3.46 -13.06 21.23
CA THR A 405 -3.10 -14.41 20.78
C THR A 405 -1.79 -14.35 19.99
N HIS A 406 -0.80 -15.13 20.39
CA HIS A 406 0.49 -15.23 19.72
C HIS A 406 0.46 -16.37 18.71
N TYR A 407 0.68 -16.04 17.44
CA TYR A 407 0.89 -17.01 16.37
C TYR A 407 2.37 -17.05 16.05
N GLN A 408 2.96 -18.24 16.16
CA GLN A 408 4.39 -18.44 15.92
C GLN A 408 4.61 -19.45 14.81
N THR A 409 5.54 -19.16 13.92
CA THR A 409 6.11 -20.15 12.99
C THR A 409 7.53 -20.45 13.44
N VAL A 410 7.74 -21.63 14.02
CA VAL A 410 9.02 -22.12 14.53
C VAL A 410 9.67 -23.00 13.47
N ILE A 411 10.85 -22.60 12.99
CA ILE A 411 11.59 -23.30 11.94
C ILE A 411 12.81 -23.98 12.55
N ASP A 412 12.84 -25.31 12.48
CA ASP A 412 14.01 -26.10 12.84
C ASP A 412 15.07 -25.98 11.74
N LEU A 413 16.17 -25.32 12.07
CA LEU A 413 17.27 -25.02 11.15
C LEU A 413 18.10 -26.26 10.78
N ARG A 414 17.93 -27.40 11.47
CA ARG A 414 18.60 -28.66 11.12
C ARG A 414 17.78 -29.49 10.14
N THR A 415 16.46 -29.47 10.28
CA THR A 415 15.56 -30.31 9.49
C THR A 415 14.84 -29.56 8.38
N GLY A 416 14.74 -28.24 8.49
CA GLY A 416 13.92 -27.39 7.62
C GLY A 416 12.42 -27.46 7.91
N THR A 417 12.02 -28.13 8.98
CA THR A 417 10.60 -28.26 9.36
C THR A 417 10.12 -26.96 9.99
N ALA A 418 9.03 -26.40 9.47
CA ALA A 418 8.31 -25.30 10.09
C ALA A 418 7.08 -25.83 10.83
N GLN A 419 6.91 -25.45 12.10
CA GLN A 419 5.72 -25.71 12.90
C GLN A 419 5.02 -24.39 13.21
N VAL A 420 3.73 -24.31 12.88
CA VAL A 420 2.89 -23.19 13.28
C VAL A 420 2.21 -23.56 14.60
N VAL A 421 2.33 -22.69 15.59
CA VAL A 421 1.70 -22.86 16.90
C VAL A 421 0.96 -21.59 17.31
N ARG A 422 -0.07 -21.73 18.14
CA ARG A 422 -0.72 -20.60 18.83
C ARG A 422 -0.55 -20.70 20.32
N ARG A 423 -0.49 -19.55 20.97
CA ARG A 423 -0.49 -19.40 22.43
C ARG A 423 -1.44 -18.27 22.79
N GLY A 424 -2.38 -18.54 23.70
CA GLY A 424 -3.27 -17.49 24.21
C GLY A 424 -2.52 -16.42 25.02
N PHE A 425 -3.17 -15.29 25.25
CA PHE A 425 -2.64 -14.18 26.06
C PHE A 425 -2.29 -14.68 27.47
N GLU A 426 -1.04 -14.45 27.92
CA GLU A 426 -0.52 -14.92 29.21
C GLU A 426 -0.65 -16.44 29.47
N SER A 427 -0.92 -17.23 28.43
CA SER A 427 -1.04 -18.68 28.53
C SER A 427 0.31 -19.34 28.38
N GLU A 428 0.60 -20.35 29.19
CA GLU A 428 1.75 -21.24 28.98
C GLU A 428 1.43 -22.36 27.98
N THR A 429 0.17 -22.52 27.58
CA THR A 429 -0.27 -23.58 26.69
C THR A 429 0.03 -23.21 25.23
N ILE A 430 0.83 -24.05 24.58
CA ILE A 430 1.17 -23.94 23.16
C ILE A 430 0.39 -25.02 22.40
N GLU A 431 -0.40 -24.59 21.44
CA GLU A 431 -1.22 -25.48 20.61
C GLU A 431 -0.65 -25.54 19.19
N PRO A 432 -0.23 -26.72 18.70
CA PRO A 432 0.16 -26.91 17.31
C PRO A 432 -1.03 -26.71 16.38
N ILE A 433 -0.83 -25.91 15.33
CA ILE A 433 -1.83 -25.61 14.32
C ILE A 433 -1.51 -26.32 13.00
N ALA A 434 -0.26 -26.24 12.56
CA ALA A 434 0.16 -26.74 11.25
C ALA A 434 1.65 -27.11 11.24
N THR A 435 2.08 -27.85 10.22
CA THR A 435 3.49 -28.19 10.00
C THR A 435 3.77 -28.28 8.50
N ALA A 436 4.93 -27.80 8.07
CA ALA A 436 5.36 -27.86 6.68
C ALA A 436 6.88 -28.03 6.55
N THR A 437 7.34 -28.34 5.35
CA THR A 437 8.76 -28.36 5.01
C THR A 437 9.14 -27.06 4.32
N THR A 438 10.25 -26.46 4.75
CA THR A 438 10.82 -25.23 4.18
C THR A 438 12.21 -25.49 3.60
N PRO A 439 12.69 -24.63 2.68
CA PRO A 439 14.07 -24.71 2.20
C PRO A 439 15.10 -24.15 3.20
N ILE A 440 14.69 -23.76 4.40
CA ILE A 440 15.57 -23.11 5.40
C ILE A 440 16.25 -24.20 6.23
N GLN A 441 17.43 -24.62 5.80
CA GLN A 441 18.18 -25.67 6.46
C GLN A 441 19.68 -25.38 6.45
N GLY A 442 20.33 -25.52 7.59
CA GLY A 442 21.75 -25.25 7.78
C GLY A 442 22.07 -23.76 7.81
N THR A 443 23.26 -23.42 7.34
CA THR A 443 23.74 -22.04 7.20
C THR A 443 23.34 -21.46 5.85
N GLY A 444 22.99 -20.19 5.80
CA GLY A 444 22.55 -19.53 4.58
C GLY A 444 21.86 -18.20 4.85
N SER A 445 21.35 -17.57 3.80
CA SER A 445 20.57 -16.34 3.90
C SER A 445 19.25 -16.51 3.17
N TRP A 446 18.16 -16.03 3.78
CA TRP A 446 16.81 -16.16 3.27
C TRP A 446 16.00 -14.88 3.52
N SER A 447 15.04 -14.61 2.65
CA SER A 447 13.98 -13.63 2.87
C SER A 447 12.71 -14.35 3.29
N LEU A 448 12.23 -14.07 4.50
CA LEU A 448 11.00 -14.64 5.03
C LEU A 448 9.90 -13.59 5.15
N ARG A 449 8.67 -14.03 4.93
CA ARG A 449 7.46 -13.29 5.30
C ARG A 449 6.52 -14.21 6.04
N MET A 450 5.95 -13.75 7.14
CA MET A 450 4.82 -14.39 7.81
C MET A 450 3.69 -13.39 7.92
N ALA A 451 2.46 -13.78 7.60
CA ALA A 451 1.27 -12.95 7.73
C ALA A 451 0.13 -13.68 8.45
N ASN A 452 -0.72 -12.97 9.18
CA ASN A 452 -2.01 -13.45 9.69
C ASN A 452 -3.23 -12.86 8.95
N PHE A 453 -3.02 -12.24 7.79
CA PHE A 453 -4.08 -11.61 7.00
C PHE A 453 -5.27 -12.54 6.70
N ASP A 454 -6.48 -12.00 6.77
CA ASP A 454 -7.75 -12.71 6.61
C ASP A 454 -7.89 -13.88 7.60
N ASP A 455 -7.47 -13.69 8.85
CA ASP A 455 -7.30 -14.75 9.85
C ASP A 455 -6.64 -15.98 9.23
N ARG A 456 -5.49 -15.83 8.56
CA ARG A 456 -4.79 -16.98 7.99
C ARG A 456 -3.29 -16.82 8.10
N ILE A 457 -2.67 -17.77 8.79
CA ILE A 457 -1.21 -17.85 8.84
C ILE A 457 -0.68 -18.30 7.48
N ARG A 458 0.17 -17.47 6.89
CA ARG A 458 0.88 -17.73 5.64
C ARG A 458 2.36 -17.51 5.83
N LEU A 459 3.18 -18.34 5.18
CA LEU A 459 4.63 -18.25 5.18
C LEU A 459 5.14 -18.14 3.74
N TRP A 460 6.06 -17.22 3.48
CA TRP A 460 6.83 -17.19 2.25
C TRP A 460 8.32 -17.27 2.55
N VAL A 461 9.05 -18.02 1.73
CA VAL A 461 10.52 -18.08 1.74
C VAL A 461 11.02 -17.74 0.34
N ASP A 462 11.89 -16.74 0.25
CA ASP A 462 12.43 -16.19 -1.01
C ASP A 462 11.35 -15.86 -2.05
N GLY A 463 10.22 -15.36 -1.56
CA GLY A 463 9.06 -14.97 -2.36
C GLY A 463 8.14 -16.11 -2.79
N THR A 464 8.46 -17.37 -2.46
CA THR A 464 7.61 -18.53 -2.72
C THR A 464 6.77 -18.84 -1.49
N GLU A 465 5.45 -18.97 -1.65
CA GLU A 465 4.56 -19.38 -0.57
C GLU A 465 4.84 -20.83 -0.17
N ILE A 466 4.98 -21.08 1.12
CA ILE A 466 5.04 -22.42 1.69
C ILE A 466 3.62 -22.81 2.05
N ASP A 467 3.20 -23.96 1.54
CA ASP A 467 1.91 -24.54 1.87
C ASP A 467 1.94 -25.09 3.31
N LEU A 468 1.03 -24.60 4.14
CA LEU A 468 0.92 -24.92 5.57
C LEU A 468 -0.26 -25.86 5.88
N ASP A 469 -0.78 -26.64 4.92
CA ASP A 469 -1.86 -27.61 5.16
C ASP A 469 -1.50 -28.65 6.27
N GLY A 470 -2.41 -29.13 7.13
CA GLY A 470 -3.84 -28.85 7.29
C GLY A 470 -4.34 -29.25 8.69
N ALA A 471 -4.81 -28.26 9.46
CA ALA A 471 -5.82 -28.34 10.53
C ALA A 471 -6.30 -26.91 10.91
N TYR A 472 -6.02 -25.93 10.06
CA TYR A 472 -6.40 -24.55 10.32
C TYR A 472 -7.83 -24.32 9.83
N ASP A 473 -8.78 -24.58 10.72
CA ASP A 473 -10.12 -24.06 10.52
C ASP A 473 -10.09 -22.54 10.76
N GLN A 474 -9.81 -21.79 9.70
CA GLN A 474 -9.87 -20.32 9.67
C GLN A 474 -11.21 -19.78 10.18
N ASN A 475 -12.27 -20.62 10.16
CA ASN A 475 -13.61 -20.24 10.58
C ASN A 475 -13.96 -20.72 12.01
N ALA A 476 -13.16 -21.58 12.65
CA ALA A 476 -13.48 -22.20 13.94
C ALA A 476 -13.70 -21.20 15.10
N ALA A 477 -13.23 -19.96 14.96
CA ALA A 477 -13.28 -18.92 15.99
C ALA A 477 -14.13 -17.70 15.57
N LEU A 478 -14.95 -17.79 14.51
CA LEU A 478 -15.70 -16.63 13.99
C LEU A 478 -16.80 -16.13 14.95
N ASP A 479 -17.40 -17.02 15.74
CA ASP A 479 -18.46 -16.64 16.70
C ASP A 479 -17.93 -15.82 17.90
N GLU A 480 -16.62 -15.82 18.14
CA GLU A 480 -15.96 -15.06 19.22
C GLU A 480 -15.29 -13.77 18.72
N ARG A 481 -15.44 -13.40 17.44
CA ARG A 481 -14.69 -12.28 16.84
C ARG A 481 -15.02 -10.91 17.47
N SER A 482 -16.24 -10.71 17.96
CA SER A 482 -16.61 -9.50 18.73
C SER A 482 -15.83 -9.35 20.04
N GLN A 483 -15.26 -10.43 20.56
CA GLN A 483 -14.46 -10.47 21.80
C GLN A 483 -12.96 -10.34 21.53
N ARG A 484 -12.52 -10.33 20.26
CA ARG A 484 -11.14 -10.04 19.86
C ARG A 484 -10.84 -8.56 20.01
N LEU A 485 -10.45 -8.21 21.23
CA LEU A 485 -9.98 -6.90 21.61
C LEU A 485 -8.47 -6.95 21.82
N PRO A 486 -7.75 -5.85 21.54
CA PRO A 486 -6.34 -5.78 21.85
C PRO A 486 -6.10 -6.00 23.36
N ARG A 487 -4.96 -6.59 23.68
CA ARG A 487 -4.53 -6.97 25.04
C ARG A 487 -3.09 -6.51 25.29
N THR A 488 -2.81 -6.14 26.54
CA THR A 488 -1.45 -5.85 27.02
C THR A 488 -1.42 -5.97 28.54
N SER A 489 -0.28 -6.35 29.09
CA SER A 489 0.03 -6.36 30.52
C SER A 489 1.52 -6.05 30.74
N GLU A 490 1.98 -6.13 32.00
CA GLU A 490 3.40 -5.97 32.34
C GLU A 490 4.24 -7.18 31.89
N ASP A 491 3.66 -8.39 31.94
CA ASP A 491 4.35 -9.65 31.61
C ASP A 491 4.22 -10.00 30.11
N ASP A 492 3.11 -9.62 29.47
CA ASP A 492 2.86 -9.84 28.05
C ASP A 492 2.38 -8.55 27.39
N ARG A 493 3.26 -7.93 26.60
CA ARG A 493 2.97 -6.66 25.91
C ARG A 493 1.92 -6.80 24.80
N GLY A 494 1.55 -8.03 24.42
CA GLY A 494 0.47 -8.31 23.49
C GLY A 494 0.46 -7.41 22.24
N ASP A 495 -0.65 -6.71 22.02
CA ASP A 495 -0.86 -5.86 20.85
C ASP A 495 -0.06 -4.54 20.86
N LEU A 496 0.63 -4.19 21.96
CA LEU A 496 1.64 -3.12 21.99
C LEU A 496 3.03 -3.59 21.51
N ALA A 497 3.21 -4.90 21.35
CA ALA A 497 4.39 -5.51 20.74
C ALA A 497 4.01 -6.63 19.75
N PRO A 498 3.27 -6.29 18.67
CA PRO A 498 2.48 -7.27 17.93
C PRO A 498 3.28 -8.13 16.94
N ALA A 499 4.60 -8.00 16.91
CA ALA A 499 5.47 -8.80 16.06
C ALA A 499 6.82 -9.06 16.74
N ALA A 500 7.39 -10.24 16.49
CA ALA A 500 8.73 -10.57 16.98
C ALA A 500 9.46 -11.54 16.05
N VAL A 501 10.78 -11.54 16.18
CA VAL A 501 11.64 -12.61 15.65
C VAL A 501 12.42 -13.25 16.79
N GLY A 502 12.51 -14.58 16.76
CA GLY A 502 13.12 -15.38 17.81
C GLY A 502 14.25 -16.24 17.27
N GLY A 503 15.23 -16.53 18.13
CA GLY A 503 16.27 -17.50 17.81
C GLY A 503 16.79 -18.23 19.03
N ARG A 504 17.19 -19.49 18.83
CA ARG A 504 17.94 -20.30 19.82
C ARG A 504 18.81 -21.34 19.14
N GLY A 505 19.91 -21.73 19.81
CA GLY A 505 20.81 -22.77 19.29
C GLY A 505 21.47 -22.47 17.94
N ALA A 506 21.53 -21.20 17.53
CA ALA A 506 22.15 -20.74 16.28
C ALA A 506 22.70 -19.31 16.43
N GLU A 507 23.76 -19.00 15.68
CA GLU A 507 24.24 -17.64 15.45
C GLU A 507 23.47 -17.08 14.25
N LEU A 508 22.77 -15.95 14.48
CA LEU A 508 21.87 -15.35 13.52
C LEU A 508 22.22 -13.88 13.30
N THR A 509 22.15 -13.44 12.06
CA THR A 509 22.25 -12.03 11.67
C THR A 509 21.03 -11.61 10.88
N ILE A 510 20.38 -10.52 11.30
CA ILE A 510 19.22 -9.93 10.62
C ILE A 510 19.59 -8.52 10.20
N PRO A 511 19.82 -8.25 8.89
CA PRO A 511 20.12 -6.92 8.39
C PRO A 511 18.87 -6.04 8.20
N ARG A 512 17.67 -6.62 8.02
CA ARG A 512 16.45 -5.86 7.75
C ARG A 512 15.20 -6.54 8.30
N LEU A 513 14.33 -5.71 8.88
CA LEU A 513 12.99 -6.09 9.33
C LEU A 513 11.97 -5.07 8.82
N ALA A 514 10.80 -5.55 8.44
CA ALA A 514 9.68 -4.69 8.08
C ALA A 514 8.35 -5.25 8.60
N ILE A 515 7.45 -4.34 8.96
CA ILE A 515 6.07 -4.64 9.32
C ILE A 515 5.16 -4.04 8.26
N TRP A 516 4.21 -4.85 7.83
CA TRP A 516 3.14 -4.48 6.94
C TRP A 516 1.81 -4.83 7.60
N ARG A 517 0.73 -4.20 7.13
CA ARG A 517 -0.64 -4.52 7.52
C ARG A 517 -1.49 -4.83 6.30
N ASP A 518 -2.63 -5.46 6.51
CA ASP A 518 -3.63 -5.64 5.47
C ASP A 518 -4.43 -4.35 5.23
N ILE A 519 -5.21 -4.30 4.15
CA ILE A 519 -6.25 -3.29 3.97
C ILE A 519 -7.39 -3.58 4.95
N TYR A 520 -7.88 -2.51 5.58
CA TYR A 520 -8.99 -2.59 6.54
C TYR A 520 -10.28 -2.10 5.87
N TYR A 521 -11.20 -3.01 5.57
CA TYR A 521 -12.52 -2.66 5.03
C TYR A 521 -13.46 -2.23 6.17
N LEU A 522 -13.82 -0.94 6.16
CA LEU A 522 -14.72 -0.34 7.15
C LEU A 522 -16.16 -0.83 6.96
N ALA A 523 -16.77 -1.34 8.02
CA ALA A 523 -18.18 -1.72 8.04
C ALA A 523 -19.08 -0.47 8.11
N ASP A 524 -19.53 0.01 6.95
CA ASP A 524 -20.44 1.15 6.83
C ASP A 524 -21.45 0.92 5.71
N SER A 525 -22.55 1.67 5.73
CA SER A 525 -23.62 1.58 4.74
C SER A 525 -24.30 2.93 4.50
N ASP A 526 -25.07 3.03 3.44
CA ASP A 526 -25.96 4.17 3.21
C ASP A 526 -27.01 4.38 4.32
N LYS A 527 -27.37 3.31 5.04
CA LYS A 527 -28.43 3.31 6.07
C LYS A 527 -27.95 3.74 7.45
N THR A 528 -26.65 3.77 7.69
CA THR A 528 -26.03 4.05 8.99
C THR A 528 -25.81 5.56 9.26
N ASN A 529 -26.31 6.40 8.36
CA ASN A 529 -26.86 7.76 8.54
C ASN A 529 -26.05 8.81 9.32
N THR A 530 -24.71 8.73 9.39
CA THR A 530 -23.90 9.93 9.67
C THR A 530 -23.31 10.46 8.36
N PRO A 531 -23.95 11.46 7.71
CA PRO A 531 -23.56 11.91 6.38
C PRO A 531 -22.08 12.32 6.33
N GLY A 532 -21.34 11.70 5.43
CA GLY A 532 -19.94 12.02 5.18
C GLY A 532 -18.92 11.31 6.06
N ILE A 533 -19.32 10.49 7.04
CA ILE A 533 -18.38 9.75 7.91
C ILE A 533 -18.40 8.26 7.54
N VAL A 534 -17.28 7.75 7.00
CA VAL A 534 -17.09 6.30 6.81
C VAL A 534 -16.31 5.74 7.99
N THR A 535 -16.92 4.85 8.76
CA THR A 535 -16.32 4.21 9.95
C THR A 535 -17.10 2.97 10.38
N ASP A 536 -16.45 1.99 11.00
CA ASP A 536 -17.10 0.84 11.64
C ASP A 536 -17.36 1.05 13.14
N LEU A 537 -16.71 2.02 13.78
CA LEU A 537 -16.99 2.40 15.17
C LEU A 537 -18.44 2.86 15.32
N ASP A 538 -19.17 2.30 16.29
CA ASP A 538 -20.47 2.81 16.69
C ASP A 538 -20.31 4.14 17.46
N LEU A 539 -20.51 5.25 16.74
CA LEU A 539 -20.31 6.58 17.31
C LEU A 539 -21.36 6.92 18.36
N GLU A 540 -22.57 6.34 18.33
CA GLU A 540 -23.60 6.60 19.36
C GLU A 540 -23.18 5.94 20.69
N GLY A 541 -22.80 4.66 20.64
CA GLY A 541 -22.35 3.93 21.82
C GLY A 541 -21.01 4.42 22.39
N VAL A 542 -20.12 4.91 21.53
CA VAL A 542 -18.82 5.41 21.96
C VAL A 542 -18.94 6.85 22.50
N ALA A 543 -19.86 7.69 21.98
CA ALA A 543 -20.03 9.12 22.33
C ALA A 543 -20.43 9.34 23.77
N ASP A 544 -21.44 8.62 24.25
CA ASP A 544 -21.92 8.78 25.62
C ASP A 544 -20.82 8.38 26.62
N ASP A 545 -20.06 7.33 26.33
CA ASP A 545 -18.99 6.81 27.18
C ASP A 545 -17.73 7.69 27.20
N LEU A 546 -17.28 8.17 26.03
CA LEU A 546 -16.11 9.06 25.95
C LEU A 546 -16.43 10.49 26.42
N VAL A 547 -17.64 11.01 26.16
CA VAL A 547 -18.06 12.34 26.64
C VAL A 547 -18.24 12.33 28.17
N ALA A 548 -18.78 11.25 28.75
CA ALA A 548 -18.90 11.12 30.20
C ALA A 548 -17.54 11.05 30.93
N ARG A 549 -16.51 10.49 30.28
CA ARG A 549 -15.15 10.35 30.87
C ARG A 549 -14.24 11.56 30.65
N ASN A 550 -14.54 12.49 29.73
CA ASN A 550 -13.58 13.48 29.25
C ASN A 550 -14.14 14.93 29.30
N ASP A 551 -14.03 15.59 30.46
CA ASP A 551 -14.55 16.96 30.71
C ASP A 551 -13.85 18.09 29.90
N ARG A 552 -12.78 17.80 29.13
CA ARG A 552 -11.98 18.86 28.47
C ARG A 552 -11.42 18.57 27.07
N ARG A 553 -11.37 17.31 26.62
CA ARG A 553 -10.84 16.93 25.29
C ARG A 553 -12.02 16.53 24.40
N GLY A 554 -12.19 17.21 23.26
CA GLY A 554 -13.26 16.86 22.32
C GLY A 554 -13.12 15.45 21.76
N TRP A 555 -14.25 14.88 21.33
CA TRP A 555 -14.39 13.53 20.77
C TRP A 555 -13.27 13.06 19.81
N PRO A 556 -12.81 13.85 18.83
CA PRO A 556 -11.80 13.36 17.87
C PRO A 556 -10.40 13.20 18.44
N ALA A 557 -10.05 13.90 19.52
CA ALA A 557 -8.80 13.67 20.22
C ALA A 557 -8.84 12.31 20.95
N ALA A 558 -9.99 11.97 21.54
CA ALA A 558 -10.19 10.69 22.21
C ALA A 558 -10.09 9.48 21.24
N LEU A 559 -10.55 9.64 19.99
CA LEU A 559 -10.39 8.58 18.97
C LEU A 559 -8.93 8.34 18.53
N ILE A 560 -8.07 9.36 18.60
CA ILE A 560 -6.63 9.18 18.34
C ILE A 560 -5.95 8.53 19.56
N ASP A 561 -6.38 8.89 20.77
CA ASP A 561 -5.88 8.32 22.03
C ASP A 561 -6.31 6.85 22.20
N LEU A 562 -7.42 6.41 21.58
CA LEU A 562 -7.90 5.02 21.60
C LEU A 562 -6.82 4.01 21.20
N ALA A 563 -5.93 4.35 20.25
CA ALA A 563 -4.84 3.46 19.85
C ALA A 563 -3.70 3.38 20.89
N ARG A 564 -3.66 4.29 21.88
CA ARG A 564 -2.57 4.42 22.87
C ARG A 564 -2.96 4.01 24.27
N GLN A 565 -4.26 4.10 24.61
CA GLN A 565 -4.76 3.94 25.97
C GLN A 565 -5.46 2.58 26.14
N PRO A 566 -4.83 1.57 26.75
CA PRO A 566 -5.43 0.25 26.93
C PRO A 566 -6.78 0.27 27.67
N GLU A 567 -6.98 1.23 28.56
CA GLU A 567 -8.23 1.46 29.29
C GLU A 567 -9.42 1.79 28.38
N ASP A 568 -9.17 2.29 27.16
CA ASP A 568 -10.19 2.67 26.20
C ASP A 568 -10.51 1.57 25.17
N TRP A 569 -9.71 0.49 25.12
CA TRP A 569 -9.86 -0.56 24.11
C TRP A 569 -11.18 -1.34 24.19
N LEU A 570 -11.87 -1.30 25.33
CA LEU A 570 -13.23 -1.83 25.45
C LEU A 570 -14.21 -1.17 24.47
N LEU A 571 -13.97 0.07 24.05
CA LEU A 571 -14.79 0.77 23.06
C LEU A 571 -14.74 0.11 21.68
N LEU A 572 -13.67 -0.64 21.39
CA LEU A 572 -13.53 -1.42 20.16
C LEU A 572 -14.50 -2.63 20.11
N ALA A 573 -15.10 -3.02 21.24
CA ALA A 573 -16.15 -4.04 21.27
C ALA A 573 -17.42 -3.58 20.55
N ASN A 574 -17.66 -2.27 20.50
CA ASN A 574 -18.83 -1.64 19.87
C ASN A 574 -18.62 -1.40 18.36
N ARG A 575 -17.75 -2.16 17.69
CA ARG A 575 -17.64 -2.10 16.23
C ARG A 575 -18.88 -2.72 15.58
N ARG A 576 -19.43 -2.02 14.59
CA ARG A 576 -20.57 -2.46 13.81
C ARG A 576 -20.12 -3.50 12.78
N HIS A 577 -21.07 -4.31 12.34
CA HIS A 577 -20.98 -5.06 11.09
C HIS A 577 -22.09 -4.60 10.16
N VAL A 578 -21.88 -4.77 8.86
CA VAL A 578 -22.91 -4.53 7.84
C VAL A 578 -23.03 -5.74 6.95
N GLU A 579 -24.25 -6.04 6.54
CA GLU A 579 -24.57 -7.21 5.71
C GLU A 579 -25.32 -6.80 4.44
N PHE A 580 -25.06 -7.53 3.35
CA PHE A 580 -25.63 -7.28 2.04
C PHE A 580 -25.99 -8.61 1.39
N SER A 581 -27.20 -8.72 0.84
CA SER A 581 -27.65 -9.90 0.08
C SER A 581 -27.61 -9.60 -1.41
N LEU A 582 -27.10 -10.53 -2.20
CA LEU A 582 -26.97 -10.41 -3.65
C LEU A 582 -27.87 -11.41 -4.37
N ALA A 583 -28.62 -10.93 -5.36
CA ALA A 583 -29.32 -11.81 -6.30
C ALA A 583 -28.36 -12.44 -7.32
N GLU A 584 -28.87 -13.39 -8.11
CA GLU A 584 -28.13 -14.13 -9.16
C GLU A 584 -27.57 -13.23 -10.29
N ASP A 585 -28.08 -12.01 -10.45
CA ASP A 585 -27.61 -11.04 -11.43
C ASP A 585 -26.83 -9.86 -10.80
N GLN A 586 -26.45 -10.00 -9.53
CA GLN A 586 -25.83 -8.94 -8.74
C GLN A 586 -24.43 -9.32 -8.26
N LEU A 587 -23.59 -8.31 -8.13
CA LEU A 587 -22.22 -8.37 -7.66
C LEU A 587 -22.02 -7.32 -6.57
N PHE A 588 -21.01 -7.50 -5.72
CA PHE A 588 -20.63 -6.49 -4.74
C PHE A 588 -19.19 -6.04 -4.95
N VAL A 589 -18.98 -4.72 -5.00
CA VAL A 589 -17.67 -4.15 -5.30
C VAL A 589 -17.26 -3.15 -4.23
N MET A 590 -15.98 -3.18 -3.88
CA MET A 590 -15.38 -2.29 -2.88
C MET A 590 -14.11 -1.66 -3.42
N GLY A 591 -13.80 -0.46 -2.95
CA GLY A 591 -12.52 0.17 -3.23
C GLY A 591 -11.49 -0.21 -2.19
N ASP A 592 -10.26 -0.39 -2.63
CA ASP A 592 -9.13 -0.72 -1.75
C ASP A 592 -8.77 0.43 -0.78
N ASN A 593 -9.28 1.65 -1.02
CA ASN A 593 -9.23 2.77 -0.08
C ASN A 593 -10.55 2.89 0.68
N SER A 594 -10.78 2.07 1.71
CA SER A 594 -12.09 2.03 2.36
C SER A 594 -12.59 3.40 2.85
N GLY A 595 -11.73 4.21 3.47
CA GLY A 595 -12.07 5.55 3.97
C GLY A 595 -12.26 6.64 2.90
N TYR A 596 -11.95 6.34 1.63
CA TYR A 596 -12.04 7.28 0.51
C TYR A 596 -12.93 6.74 -0.63
N SER A 597 -13.49 5.53 -0.50
CA SER A 597 -14.18 4.84 -1.57
C SER A 597 -15.71 5.00 -1.48
N LEU A 598 -16.30 5.64 -2.49
CA LEU A 598 -17.74 5.59 -2.75
C LEU A 598 -18.09 4.33 -3.55
N ASP A 599 -18.19 3.19 -2.87
CA ASP A 599 -18.45 1.87 -3.45
C ASP A 599 -19.81 1.29 -3.03
N ALA A 600 -20.07 0.02 -3.37
CA ALA A 600 -21.40 -0.59 -3.28
C ALA A 600 -22.03 -0.48 -1.89
N ARG A 601 -21.23 -0.47 -0.83
CA ARG A 601 -21.69 -0.26 0.55
C ARG A 601 -22.51 1.03 0.72
N LEU A 602 -22.14 2.08 0.00
CA LEU A 602 -22.64 3.44 0.19
C LEU A 602 -23.61 3.88 -0.92
N TRP A 603 -24.10 2.96 -1.75
CA TRP A 603 -24.81 3.31 -2.99
C TRP A 603 -26.32 3.57 -2.86
N ALA A 604 -27.01 3.21 -1.78
CA ALA A 604 -28.48 3.42 -1.73
C ALA A 604 -28.90 4.86 -1.33
N GLY A 605 -29.92 5.41 -2.00
CA GLY A 605 -30.45 6.77 -1.77
C GLY A 605 -29.61 7.95 -2.32
N GLY A 606 -28.41 7.72 -2.85
CA GLY A 606 -27.45 8.73 -3.32
C GLY A 606 -26.38 9.03 -2.26
N ASN A 607 -25.09 9.21 -2.56
CA ASN A 607 -24.49 10.29 -3.35
C ASN A 607 -23.32 9.77 -4.21
N GLY A 608 -23.58 9.47 -5.48
CA GLY A 608 -22.53 9.61 -6.49
C GLY A 608 -22.18 11.09 -6.69
N PRO A 609 -20.97 11.46 -7.14
CA PRO A 609 -20.60 12.85 -7.40
C PRO A 609 -21.52 13.61 -8.38
N ASP A 610 -22.47 12.94 -9.05
CA ASP A 610 -23.43 13.52 -10.01
C ASP A 610 -24.89 13.52 -9.55
N GLY A 611 -25.20 13.08 -8.34
CA GLY A 611 -26.60 13.01 -7.87
C GLY A 611 -27.45 11.91 -8.54
N GLY A 612 -26.84 11.00 -9.30
CA GLY A 612 -27.50 9.78 -9.76
C GLY A 612 -27.74 8.79 -8.62
N THR A 613 -28.91 8.14 -8.59
CA THR A 613 -29.30 7.20 -7.53
C THR A 613 -29.20 5.76 -8.05
N PRO A 614 -28.25 4.94 -7.56
CA PRO A 614 -28.23 3.50 -7.80
C PRO A 614 -29.52 2.82 -7.30
N GLY A 615 -29.86 1.67 -7.90
CA GLY A 615 -31.01 0.84 -7.49
C GLY A 615 -30.82 0.09 -6.17
N GLY A 616 -29.63 0.15 -5.56
CA GLY A 616 -29.30 -0.47 -4.28
C GLY A 616 -27.79 -0.59 -4.05
N SER A 617 -27.42 -1.27 -2.96
CA SER A 617 -26.03 -1.53 -2.54
C SER A 617 -25.43 -2.74 -3.27
N TYR A 618 -25.47 -2.72 -4.60
CA TYR A 618 -24.97 -3.79 -5.47
C TYR A 618 -24.61 -3.24 -6.86
N LEU A 619 -23.87 -4.04 -7.63
CA LEU A 619 -23.58 -3.83 -9.04
C LEU A 619 -24.36 -4.86 -9.87
N GLU A 620 -25.20 -4.43 -10.80
CA GLU A 620 -25.82 -5.35 -11.76
C GLU A 620 -24.77 -5.89 -12.74
N SER A 621 -24.71 -7.21 -12.91
CA SER A 621 -23.73 -7.90 -13.76
C SER A 621 -23.69 -7.37 -15.20
N ARG A 622 -24.83 -6.91 -15.74
CA ARG A 622 -24.93 -6.32 -17.09
C ARG A 622 -24.14 -5.01 -17.27
N LEU A 623 -23.73 -4.36 -16.17
CA LEU A 623 -22.96 -3.12 -16.20
C LEU A 623 -21.44 -3.37 -16.25
N LEU A 624 -20.99 -4.63 -16.15
CA LEU A 624 -19.59 -5.00 -16.31
C LEU A 624 -19.07 -4.66 -17.71
N ILE A 625 -17.86 -4.08 -17.76
CA ILE A 625 -17.15 -3.77 -19.01
C ILE A 625 -15.99 -4.76 -19.22
N GLY A 626 -15.25 -5.09 -18.16
CA GLY A 626 -14.12 -6.00 -18.27
C GLY A 626 -13.23 -6.06 -17.04
N LYS A 627 -12.12 -6.80 -17.16
CA LYS A 627 -11.13 -7.01 -16.09
C LYS A 627 -9.91 -6.12 -16.30
N ALA A 628 -9.50 -5.39 -15.27
CA ALA A 628 -8.21 -4.70 -15.30
C ALA A 628 -7.08 -5.72 -15.14
N THR A 629 -6.14 -5.74 -16.09
CA THR A 629 -5.09 -6.79 -16.13
C THR A 629 -3.70 -6.23 -15.90
N TRP A 630 -3.43 -5.01 -16.36
CA TRP A 630 -2.08 -4.47 -16.34
C TRP A 630 -2.05 -2.97 -16.11
N VAL A 631 -1.21 -2.52 -15.16
CA VAL A 631 -0.80 -1.12 -15.06
C VAL A 631 0.33 -0.90 -16.06
N TYR A 632 0.06 -0.14 -17.12
CA TYR A 632 1.03 0.19 -18.16
C TYR A 632 1.36 1.68 -18.08
N TRP A 633 2.62 2.05 -18.27
CA TRP A 633 3.03 3.46 -18.28
C TRP A 633 2.52 4.29 -17.06
N PRO A 634 2.75 3.84 -15.81
CA PRO A 634 2.28 4.57 -14.63
C PRO A 634 2.94 5.94 -14.46
N ARG A 635 4.13 6.14 -15.05
CA ARG A 635 4.93 7.39 -15.03
C ARG A 635 5.85 7.44 -16.26
N ALA A 636 6.36 8.62 -16.63
CA ALA A 636 7.69 8.71 -17.24
C ALA A 636 8.72 9.41 -16.32
N TRP A 637 9.90 8.81 -16.15
CA TRP A 637 11.02 9.34 -15.36
C TRP A 637 11.52 10.69 -15.88
N TYR A 638 11.41 10.88 -17.18
CA TYR A 638 11.83 12.09 -17.86
C TYR A 638 10.68 12.62 -18.71
N THR A 639 10.42 13.91 -18.57
CA THR A 639 9.49 14.62 -19.44
C THR A 639 10.20 15.77 -20.13
N LEU A 640 10.12 15.83 -21.45
CA LEU A 640 10.64 16.95 -22.21
C LEU A 640 9.64 18.11 -22.15
N PRO A 641 10.08 19.34 -21.82
CA PRO A 641 9.25 20.51 -22.01
C PRO A 641 9.01 20.67 -23.52
N THR A 642 7.76 20.61 -23.94
CA THR A 642 7.41 21.16 -25.26
C THR A 642 7.32 22.67 -25.06
N GLY A 643 7.76 23.49 -26.00
CA GLY A 643 7.71 24.96 -25.89
C GLY A 643 6.30 25.56 -25.73
N VAL A 644 5.27 24.73 -25.50
CA VAL A 644 3.89 25.08 -25.20
C VAL A 644 3.69 24.97 -23.69
N SER A 645 3.27 26.07 -23.06
CA SER A 645 3.07 26.16 -21.60
C SER A 645 2.23 24.98 -21.08
N GLY A 646 2.79 24.23 -20.12
CA GLY A 646 2.11 23.12 -19.45
C GLY A 646 2.16 21.76 -20.15
N VAL A 647 2.64 21.66 -21.39
CA VAL A 647 2.68 20.38 -22.12
C VAL A 647 4.07 19.74 -22.01
N ARG A 648 4.12 18.56 -21.39
CA ARG A 648 5.33 17.78 -21.12
C ARG A 648 5.24 16.41 -21.81
N ILE A 649 6.20 16.06 -22.66
CA ILE A 649 6.20 14.75 -23.35
C ILE A 649 6.92 13.72 -22.48
N PRO A 650 6.26 12.62 -22.08
CA PRO A 650 6.90 11.52 -21.36
C PRO A 650 7.85 10.74 -22.28
N VAL A 651 9.14 10.65 -21.92
CA VAL A 651 10.18 10.01 -22.76
C VAL A 651 10.57 8.61 -22.29
N VAL A 652 10.70 8.41 -20.98
CA VAL A 652 11.16 7.12 -20.41
C VAL A 652 10.11 6.60 -19.42
N PRO A 653 9.35 5.54 -19.73
CA PRO A 653 8.35 5.01 -18.81
C PRO A 653 8.96 4.48 -17.52
N ASN A 654 8.17 4.49 -16.46
CA ASN A 654 8.55 3.95 -15.17
C ASN A 654 8.34 2.44 -15.12
N PHE A 655 9.28 1.71 -15.71
CA PHE A 655 9.26 0.25 -15.75
C PHE A 655 9.10 -0.39 -14.37
N PRO A 656 9.77 0.06 -13.28
CA PRO A 656 9.57 -0.52 -11.95
C PRO A 656 8.12 -0.50 -11.42
N ASP A 657 7.32 0.50 -11.78
CA ASP A 657 5.93 0.60 -11.31
C ASP A 657 4.94 -0.14 -12.25
N MET A 658 5.40 -0.63 -13.42
CA MET A 658 4.58 -1.45 -14.32
C MET A 658 4.40 -2.84 -13.72
N ARG A 659 3.15 -3.28 -13.55
CA ARG A 659 2.82 -4.51 -12.84
C ARG A 659 1.47 -5.07 -13.26
N LEU A 660 1.34 -6.39 -13.19
CA LEU A 660 0.03 -7.04 -13.30
C LEU A 660 -0.87 -6.55 -12.17
N VAL A 661 -2.14 -6.32 -12.51
CA VAL A 661 -3.17 -6.05 -11.51
C VAL A 661 -3.48 -7.37 -10.82
N ARG A 662 -3.44 -7.37 -9.49
CA ARG A 662 -3.59 -8.54 -8.62
C ARG A 662 -4.78 -8.39 -7.67
#